data_AF-A0A2S7SVQ1-F1
#
_entry.id   AF-A0A2S7SVQ1-F1
#
_cell.length_a   1.000
_cell.length_b   1.000
_cell.length_c   1.000
_cell.angle_alpha   90.00
_cell.angle_beta   90.00
_cell.angle_gamma   90.00
#
_symmetry.space_group_name_H-M   'P 1'
#
loop_
_entity.id
_entity.type
_entity.pdbx_description
1 polymer ?
#
loop_
_entity_poly.entity_id
_entity_poly.type
_entity_poly.pdbx_seq_one_letter_code
_entity_poly.pdbx_strand_id
1 'polypeptide(L)'
;MRTLLLSLLFLLPVTLFGQIKVDTVVGVSMARGGKDYKSVAHALCDGLQGDQLKANAIYNWITHTIKYDVKKVQSGKIKPDKIETVMKTHIAVCDGYAKVFTAMCNEVGLKAVNVDGYAKDWIFDNGDQLTIPRHLWSAVLVSAQWQLVDPTWGAGHLVQAPTVMRKIINKVTFKKVTYAKKLKFEFKYDPQYFMQDPETFRLKHLPADPYWQLTDTAMPLSVFEAGDSAILAFNKISETRQNSSELMRISTLDEDSVKYESSDRAYTFNERFPVALALKQTARVDADVARVLKEKDPEKGQEMWKDAEKALKIAEAHIKEQKKFFPDQYNILKKKNRTKNIDAKQYMMQIKTDDKKLAAQSNKYQRNAVTKANKVVKKYNQTQQRKRGLNPKKINNLEPAKTQKSAKSPEMLAISDSISAREKRIDSLDKDLEQRALVINNYKEMNKLRLDSLATCLVLSDSFLMGEAKARLQMHDNYDDEVIKWSSLYKTEKYKVADTLHKYYVTYYDTIVIRSEERQKVKAMQLDAYKKNISDIEKYAKWNTSDTAITDKYADVVNTYIERIDSNCKEMLETTAYIKGNKKLFYSLEKLYKRQLVIVGYMSNVEEIRKKLELGTILAKQSMDVNENKQQATSVKGAIKRMEKVYK
;
A
#
# COMPACT_ATOMS: atom_id res chain seq x y z
N MET A 1 -40.65 -48.18 3.13
CA MET A 1 -40.80 -48.57 1.71
C MET A 1 -41.11 -47.32 0.90
N ARG A 2 -40.27 -47.05 -0.13
CA ARG A 2 -40.58 -46.43 -1.45
C ARG A 2 -41.27 -45.04 -1.46
N THR A 3 -40.96 -44.01 -2.24
CA THR A 3 -40.11 -43.67 -3.42
C THR A 3 -40.49 -42.19 -3.68
N LEU A 4 -39.60 -41.20 -3.70
CA LEU A 4 -38.97 -40.59 -4.88
C LEU A 4 -39.84 -40.58 -6.18
N LEU A 5 -40.30 -39.40 -6.64
CA LEU A 5 -39.98 -38.79 -7.95
C LEU A 5 -40.81 -37.53 -8.32
N LEU A 6 -40.09 -36.48 -8.75
CA LEU A 6 -40.30 -35.58 -9.91
C LEU A 6 -41.64 -34.86 -10.16
N SER A 7 -41.62 -33.52 -10.31
CA SER A 7 -41.34 -32.83 -11.60
C SER A 7 -41.78 -31.34 -11.63
N LEU A 8 -41.07 -30.57 -12.47
CA LEU A 8 -41.49 -29.34 -13.19
C LEU A 8 -41.56 -27.98 -12.44
N LEU A 9 -40.44 -27.25 -12.48
CA LEU A 9 -40.43 -25.78 -12.48
C LEU A 9 -39.66 -25.31 -13.72
N PHE A 10 -40.43 -24.83 -14.70
CA PHE A 10 -39.99 -24.13 -15.90
C PHE A 10 -39.34 -22.80 -15.50
N LEU A 11 -38.06 -22.59 -15.83
CA LEU A 11 -37.46 -21.26 -15.93
C LEU A 11 -36.55 -21.21 -17.15
N LEU A 12 -36.88 -20.29 -18.06
CA LEU A 12 -36.17 -19.91 -19.27
C LEU A 12 -34.71 -19.52 -18.98
N PRO A 13 -33.73 -19.89 -19.83
CA PRO A 13 -32.39 -19.34 -19.74
C PRO A 13 -32.35 -17.97 -20.42
N VAL A 14 -32.14 -16.92 -19.63
CA VAL A 14 -31.62 -15.63 -20.10
C VAL A 14 -30.19 -15.87 -20.57
N THR A 15 -29.94 -15.75 -21.87
CA THR A 15 -28.59 -15.76 -22.44
C THR A 15 -27.89 -14.44 -22.13
N LEU A 16 -27.23 -14.38 -20.97
CA LEU A 16 -26.18 -13.40 -20.70
C LEU A 16 -24.93 -13.81 -21.49
N PHE A 17 -24.60 -13.09 -22.56
CA PHE A 17 -23.28 -13.13 -23.18
C PHE A 17 -22.27 -12.47 -22.25
N GLY A 18 -21.81 -13.22 -21.25
CA GLY A 18 -20.57 -12.96 -20.55
C GLY A 18 -19.49 -13.89 -21.10
N GLN A 19 -18.70 -13.44 -22.08
CA GLN A 19 -17.46 -14.14 -22.42
C GLN A 19 -16.36 -13.68 -21.46
N ILE A 20 -16.28 -14.35 -20.31
CA ILE A 20 -15.00 -14.60 -19.63
C ILE A 20 -14.75 -16.09 -19.80
N LYS A 21 -13.96 -16.48 -20.80
CA LYS A 21 -13.43 -17.84 -20.91
C LYS A 21 -11.93 -17.78 -20.64
N VAL A 22 -11.57 -17.82 -19.37
CA VAL A 22 -10.22 -18.21 -18.95
C VAL A 22 -10.31 -19.67 -18.53
N ASP A 23 -9.81 -20.57 -19.38
CA ASP A 23 -9.25 -21.85 -18.94
C ASP A 23 -8.32 -22.41 -20.03
N THR A 24 -7.03 -22.13 -19.93
CA THR A 24 -5.95 -22.64 -20.78
C THR A 24 -5.54 -24.06 -20.35
N VAL A 25 -6.54 -24.92 -20.15
CA VAL A 25 -6.42 -26.28 -19.59
C VAL A 25 -5.35 -27.09 -20.32
N VAL A 26 -4.16 -27.23 -19.71
CA VAL A 26 -3.60 -28.47 -19.11
C VAL A 26 -3.64 -29.77 -19.98
N GLY A 27 -3.93 -29.68 -21.28
CA GLY A 27 -4.33 -30.82 -22.11
C GLY A 27 -3.22 -31.60 -22.82
N VAL A 28 -1.95 -31.17 -22.77
CA VAL A 28 -0.85 -31.97 -23.32
C VAL A 28 0.08 -32.36 -22.18
N SER A 29 0.37 -33.66 -22.03
CA SER A 29 1.39 -34.10 -21.09
C SER A 29 2.69 -33.36 -21.44
N MET A 30 3.19 -32.51 -20.53
CA MET A 30 4.39 -31.72 -20.80
C MET A 30 5.50 -32.69 -21.21
N ALA A 31 5.95 -32.63 -22.47
CA ALA A 31 7.05 -33.43 -22.94
C ALA A 31 8.29 -33.06 -22.12
N ARG A 32 8.69 -33.91 -21.16
CA ARG A 32 9.84 -33.68 -20.27
C ARG A 32 11.17 -34.17 -20.89
N GLY A 33 11.22 -34.47 -22.18
CA GLY A 33 12.29 -35.28 -22.78
C GLY A 33 12.80 -34.89 -24.18
N GLY A 34 12.52 -33.69 -24.70
CA GLY A 34 13.08 -33.24 -26.00
C GLY A 34 14.50 -32.70 -25.86
N LYS A 35 15.40 -33.03 -26.80
CA LYS A 35 16.78 -32.49 -26.84
C LYS A 35 16.86 -31.09 -27.47
N ASP A 36 15.87 -30.72 -28.29
CA ASP A 36 15.77 -29.46 -29.03
C ASP A 36 14.33 -28.95 -29.11
N TYR A 37 14.15 -27.70 -29.58
CA TYR A 37 12.82 -27.06 -29.66
C TYR A 37 11.90 -27.73 -30.69
N LYS A 38 12.46 -28.33 -31.75
CA LYS A 38 11.70 -28.95 -32.84
C LYS A 38 10.95 -30.19 -32.35
N SER A 39 11.69 -31.07 -31.68
CA SER A 39 11.17 -32.30 -31.09
C SER A 39 10.08 -31.99 -30.06
N VAL A 40 10.27 -30.94 -29.24
CA VAL A 40 9.26 -30.49 -28.28
C VAL A 40 8.04 -29.93 -29.01
N ALA A 41 8.20 -29.12 -30.04
CA ALA A 41 7.09 -28.53 -30.78
C ALA A 41 6.21 -29.61 -31.43
N HIS A 42 6.80 -30.58 -32.13
CA HIS A 42 6.06 -31.70 -32.72
C HIS A 42 5.38 -32.58 -31.67
N ALA A 43 6.07 -32.92 -30.58
CA ALA A 43 5.47 -33.69 -29.48
C ALA A 43 4.27 -32.99 -28.84
N LEU A 44 4.26 -31.65 -28.82
CA LEU A 44 3.14 -30.87 -28.30
C LEU A 44 1.98 -30.75 -29.30
N CYS A 45 2.28 -30.67 -30.61
CA CYS A 45 1.35 -30.13 -31.61
C CYS A 45 0.82 -31.14 -32.64
N ASP A 46 1.52 -32.25 -32.91
CA ASP A 46 1.15 -33.16 -34.01
C ASP A 46 -0.22 -33.82 -33.80
N GLY A 47 -0.61 -34.05 -32.55
CA GLY A 47 -1.95 -34.56 -32.18
C GLY A 47 -3.04 -33.50 -32.10
N LEU A 48 -2.72 -32.21 -32.28
CA LEU A 48 -3.66 -31.10 -32.12
C LEU A 48 -4.16 -30.59 -33.47
N GLN A 49 -5.48 -30.36 -33.54
CA GLN A 49 -6.13 -29.76 -34.69
C GLN A 49 -6.43 -28.28 -34.44
N GLY A 50 -6.00 -27.41 -35.35
CA GLY A 50 -6.26 -25.97 -35.29
C GLY A 50 -5.11 -25.14 -34.69
N ASP A 51 -4.89 -23.97 -35.29
CA ASP A 51 -3.74 -23.11 -35.01
C ASP A 51 -3.71 -22.61 -33.56
N GLN A 52 -4.88 -22.27 -33.02
CA GLN A 52 -5.01 -21.76 -31.67
C GLN A 52 -4.57 -22.80 -30.62
N LEU A 53 -4.94 -24.07 -30.79
CA LEU A 53 -4.57 -25.14 -29.85
C LEU A 53 -3.07 -25.39 -29.85
N LYS A 54 -2.45 -25.40 -31.03
CA LYS A 54 -1.00 -25.53 -31.19
C LYS A 54 -0.25 -24.37 -30.53
N ALA A 55 -0.65 -23.12 -30.81
CA ALA A 55 -0.06 -21.94 -30.20
C ALA A 55 -0.19 -21.96 -28.65
N ASN A 56 -1.35 -22.36 -28.13
CA ASN A 56 -1.60 -22.47 -26.69
C ASN A 56 -0.72 -23.55 -26.03
N ALA A 57 -0.56 -24.71 -26.67
CA ALA A 57 0.29 -25.79 -26.16
C ALA A 57 1.76 -25.34 -26.03
N ILE A 58 2.28 -24.64 -27.05
CA ILE A 58 3.63 -24.07 -27.04
C ILE A 58 3.76 -23.00 -25.94
N TYR A 59 2.81 -22.07 -25.87
CA TYR A 59 2.79 -21.01 -24.86
C TYR A 59 2.81 -21.57 -23.43
N ASN A 60 1.97 -22.56 -23.16
CA ASN A 60 1.89 -23.19 -21.84
C ASN A 60 3.17 -23.93 -21.48
N TRP A 61 3.78 -24.66 -22.42
CA TRP A 61 5.06 -25.32 -22.17
C TRP A 61 6.15 -24.31 -21.80
N ILE A 62 6.25 -23.20 -22.54
CA ILE A 62 7.24 -22.14 -22.28
C ILE A 62 7.03 -21.51 -20.91
N THR A 63 5.81 -21.06 -20.62
CA THR A 63 5.46 -20.32 -19.40
C THR A 63 5.62 -21.15 -18.11
N HIS A 64 5.54 -22.48 -18.20
CA HIS A 64 5.70 -23.38 -17.06
C HIS A 64 7.10 -24.00 -16.95
N THR A 65 7.94 -23.88 -17.99
CA THR A 65 9.25 -24.54 -18.04
C THR A 65 10.40 -23.54 -17.93
N ILE A 66 10.34 -22.44 -18.68
CA ILE A 66 11.43 -21.48 -18.78
C ILE A 66 11.34 -20.48 -17.62
N LYS A 67 12.46 -20.26 -16.93
CA LYS A 67 12.60 -19.37 -15.79
C LYS A 67 13.30 -18.06 -16.17
N TYR A 68 12.80 -16.93 -15.68
CA TYR A 68 13.40 -15.63 -15.98
C TYR A 68 14.79 -15.45 -15.35
N ASP A 69 15.77 -15.02 -16.14
CA ASP A 69 17.16 -14.79 -15.70
C ASP A 69 17.36 -13.42 -15.04
N VAL A 70 16.92 -13.32 -13.79
CA VAL A 70 17.08 -12.13 -12.95
C VAL A 70 18.55 -11.71 -12.82
N LYS A 71 19.49 -12.66 -12.79
CA LYS A 71 20.92 -12.37 -12.60
C LYS A 71 21.50 -11.70 -13.83
N LYS A 72 21.16 -12.19 -15.02
CA LYS A 72 21.61 -11.62 -16.30
C LYS A 72 21.14 -10.18 -16.46
N VAL A 73 19.85 -9.89 -16.18
CA VAL A 73 19.31 -8.53 -16.21
C VAL A 73 20.01 -7.62 -15.20
N GLN A 74 20.16 -8.06 -13.96
CA GLN A 74 20.82 -7.26 -12.91
C GLN A 74 22.31 -6.98 -13.18
N SER A 75 22.97 -7.80 -14.02
CA SER A 75 24.39 -7.62 -14.35
C SER A 75 24.64 -6.51 -15.39
N GLY A 76 23.62 -6.09 -16.15
CA GLY A 76 23.76 -5.15 -17.27
C GLY A 76 24.60 -5.66 -18.45
N LYS A 77 25.04 -6.92 -18.42
CA LYS A 77 25.83 -7.60 -19.48
C LYS A 77 24.97 -8.61 -20.22
N ILE A 78 23.87 -8.14 -20.80
CA ILE A 78 22.94 -9.01 -21.53
C ILE A 78 23.53 -9.31 -22.90
N LYS A 79 23.74 -10.59 -23.21
CA LYS A 79 23.93 -11.09 -24.57
C LYS A 79 22.59 -11.66 -25.07
N PRO A 80 22.28 -11.59 -26.38
CA PRO A 80 21.10 -12.26 -26.93
C PRO A 80 21.04 -13.73 -26.52
N ASP A 81 19.86 -14.22 -26.17
CA ASP A 81 19.66 -15.63 -25.83
C ASP A 81 19.65 -16.47 -27.10
N LYS A 82 20.43 -17.55 -27.09
CA LYS A 82 20.41 -18.57 -28.15
C LYS A 82 19.38 -19.63 -27.81
N ILE A 83 18.52 -19.99 -28.77
CA ILE A 83 17.44 -20.96 -28.58
C ILE A 83 17.99 -22.26 -27.97
N GLU A 84 19.11 -22.77 -28.45
CA GLU A 84 19.73 -24.02 -27.97
C GLU A 84 20.14 -23.92 -26.50
N THR A 85 20.61 -22.73 -26.08
CA THR A 85 20.99 -22.50 -24.67
C THR A 85 19.75 -22.42 -23.80
N VAL A 86 18.68 -21.78 -24.28
CA VAL A 86 17.41 -21.68 -23.55
C VAL A 86 16.79 -23.07 -23.40
N MET A 87 16.75 -23.87 -24.46
CA MET A 87 16.24 -25.25 -24.43
C MET A 87 17.05 -26.14 -23.48
N LYS A 88 18.37 -25.94 -23.37
CA LYS A 88 19.21 -26.72 -22.45
C LYS A 88 19.08 -26.29 -20.98
N THR A 89 18.96 -24.99 -20.71
CA THR A 89 19.03 -24.44 -19.34
C THR A 89 17.67 -24.15 -18.74
N HIS A 90 16.64 -24.01 -19.58
CA HIS A 90 15.32 -23.47 -19.24
C HIS A 90 15.40 -22.14 -18.50
N ILE A 91 16.37 -21.29 -18.88
CA ILE A 91 16.59 -19.97 -18.31
C ILE A 91 16.77 -18.97 -19.45
N ALA A 92 16.04 -17.86 -19.42
CA ALA A 92 16.09 -16.83 -20.46
C ALA A 92 15.67 -15.44 -19.92
N VAL A 93 15.97 -14.38 -20.67
CA VAL A 93 15.25 -13.09 -20.56
C VAL A 93 14.19 -13.00 -21.68
N CYS A 94 13.43 -11.90 -21.77
CA CYS A 94 12.31 -11.76 -22.71
C CYS A 94 12.65 -12.17 -24.15
N ASP A 95 13.83 -11.78 -24.64
CA ASP A 95 14.39 -12.19 -25.93
C ASP A 95 14.32 -13.71 -26.17
N GLY A 96 14.77 -14.51 -25.21
CA GLY A 96 14.78 -15.96 -25.34
C GLY A 96 13.40 -16.59 -25.26
N TYR A 97 12.48 -16.03 -24.47
CA TYR A 97 11.08 -16.51 -24.42
C TYR A 97 10.38 -16.30 -25.76
N ALA A 98 10.44 -15.09 -26.32
CA ALA A 98 9.82 -14.75 -27.61
C ALA A 98 10.43 -15.57 -28.75
N LYS A 99 11.77 -15.67 -28.82
CA LYS A 99 12.46 -16.46 -29.86
C LYS A 99 12.09 -17.94 -29.83
N VAL A 100 12.02 -18.56 -28.64
CA VAL A 100 11.62 -19.97 -28.53
C VAL A 100 10.16 -20.15 -28.95
N PHE A 101 9.25 -19.27 -28.54
CA PHE A 101 7.84 -19.33 -28.95
C PHE A 101 7.70 -19.23 -30.46
N THR A 102 8.32 -18.21 -31.06
CA THR A 102 8.30 -17.98 -32.51
C THR A 102 8.89 -19.16 -33.29
N ALA A 103 10.03 -19.69 -32.85
CA ALA A 103 10.68 -20.83 -33.50
C ALA A 103 9.83 -22.12 -33.43
N MET A 104 9.25 -22.41 -32.26
CA MET A 104 8.37 -23.57 -32.10
C MET A 104 7.09 -23.44 -32.92
N CYS A 105 6.49 -22.25 -33.00
CA CYS A 105 5.31 -21.99 -33.84
C CYS A 105 5.63 -22.23 -35.31
N ASN A 106 6.71 -21.61 -35.82
CA ASN A 106 7.10 -21.74 -37.22
C ASN A 106 7.44 -23.19 -37.60
N GLU A 107 8.03 -23.97 -36.69
CA GLU A 107 8.33 -25.40 -36.92
C GLU A 107 7.06 -26.23 -37.19
N VAL A 108 5.96 -25.94 -36.51
CA VAL A 108 4.69 -26.70 -36.64
C VAL A 108 3.70 -26.06 -37.64
N GLY A 109 4.21 -25.15 -38.48
CA GLY A 109 3.47 -24.50 -39.56
C GLY A 109 2.68 -23.26 -39.16
N LEU A 110 2.82 -22.76 -37.92
CA LEU A 110 2.21 -21.50 -37.49
C LEU A 110 3.13 -20.33 -37.79
N LYS A 111 2.65 -19.38 -38.59
CA LYS A 111 3.39 -18.17 -38.91
C LYS A 111 3.46 -17.26 -37.67
N ALA A 112 4.65 -17.13 -37.11
CA ALA A 112 4.94 -16.27 -35.96
C ALA A 112 6.16 -15.38 -36.22
N VAL A 113 6.15 -14.19 -35.61
CA VAL A 113 7.26 -13.22 -35.66
C VAL A 113 7.56 -12.67 -34.27
N ASN A 114 8.78 -12.18 -34.09
CA ASN A 114 9.16 -11.42 -32.90
C ASN A 114 8.79 -9.94 -33.11
N VAL A 115 8.31 -9.27 -32.07
CA VAL A 115 7.94 -7.85 -32.06
C VAL A 115 8.72 -7.14 -30.97
N ASP A 116 9.59 -6.22 -31.38
CA ASP A 116 10.32 -5.32 -30.49
C ASP A 116 9.44 -4.13 -30.07
N GLY A 117 9.56 -3.72 -28.82
CA GLY A 117 8.89 -2.51 -28.38
C GLY A 117 9.18 -2.08 -26.96
N TYR A 118 8.30 -1.21 -26.49
CA TYR A 118 8.35 -0.56 -25.20
C TYR A 118 7.41 -1.28 -24.23
N ALA A 119 7.84 -1.45 -22.98
CA ALA A 119 7.00 -1.99 -21.94
C ALA A 119 7.08 -1.12 -20.69
N LYS A 120 5.94 -0.94 -20.00
CA LYS A 120 5.89 -0.30 -18.68
C LYS A 120 6.34 -1.29 -17.63
N ASP A 121 7.65 -1.35 -17.40
CA ASP A 121 8.19 -2.20 -16.35
C ASP A 121 8.02 -1.58 -14.95
N TRP A 122 8.45 -2.29 -13.93
CA TRP A 122 8.17 -1.93 -12.54
C TRP A 122 8.82 -0.60 -12.06
N ILE A 123 9.71 0.01 -12.84
CA ILE A 123 10.32 1.32 -12.52
C ILE A 123 9.76 2.47 -13.38
N PHE A 124 8.86 2.15 -14.31
CA PHE A 124 8.16 3.12 -15.14
C PHE A 124 7.12 3.87 -14.30
N ASP A 125 7.08 5.19 -14.45
CA ASP A 125 5.98 6.02 -13.96
C ASP A 125 5.34 6.78 -15.12
N ASN A 126 4.06 7.15 -14.95
CA ASN A 126 3.38 8.02 -15.90
C ASN A 126 4.17 9.33 -16.09
N GLY A 127 4.46 9.66 -17.36
CA GLY A 127 5.28 10.79 -17.78
C GLY A 127 6.75 10.43 -18.05
N ASP A 128 7.19 9.20 -17.75
CA ASP A 128 8.53 8.75 -18.14
C ASP A 128 8.67 8.70 -19.66
N GLN A 129 9.85 9.09 -20.13
CA GLN A 129 10.20 9.06 -21.54
C GLN A 129 10.87 7.74 -21.95
N LEU A 130 10.36 7.11 -23.00
CA LEU A 130 10.86 5.86 -23.55
C LEU A 130 11.68 6.15 -24.82
N THR A 131 12.95 5.72 -24.80
CA THR A 131 13.90 5.98 -25.88
C THR A 131 14.17 4.72 -26.70
N ILE A 132 14.66 3.66 -26.06
CA ILE A 132 15.01 2.40 -26.72
C ILE A 132 13.93 1.34 -26.43
N PRO A 133 13.46 0.58 -27.43
CA PRO A 133 12.59 -0.56 -27.20
C PRO A 133 13.36 -1.65 -26.45
N ARG A 134 12.91 -1.97 -25.23
CA ARG A 134 13.62 -2.83 -24.26
C ARG A 134 12.85 -4.09 -23.87
N HIS A 135 11.83 -4.43 -24.63
CA HIS A 135 11.07 -5.64 -24.44
C HIS A 135 10.76 -6.30 -25.78
N LEU A 136 10.73 -7.63 -25.77
CA LEU A 136 10.47 -8.45 -26.94
C LEU A 136 9.36 -9.45 -26.60
N TRP A 137 8.35 -9.49 -27.46
CA TRP A 137 7.26 -10.46 -27.43
C TRP A 137 7.04 -11.05 -28.83
N SER A 138 5.99 -11.84 -29.01
CA SER A 138 5.68 -12.49 -30.29
C SER A 138 4.31 -12.08 -30.81
N ALA A 139 4.15 -12.13 -32.13
CA ALA A 139 2.85 -12.15 -32.78
C ALA A 139 2.70 -13.45 -33.58
N VAL A 140 1.54 -14.09 -33.50
CA VAL A 140 1.24 -15.34 -34.21
C VAL A 140 -0.03 -15.19 -35.03
N LEU A 141 -0.01 -15.66 -36.27
CA LEU A 141 -1.18 -15.68 -37.14
C LEU A 141 -2.05 -16.88 -36.79
N VAL A 142 -3.30 -16.63 -36.38
CA VAL A 142 -4.29 -17.66 -36.06
C VAL A 142 -5.61 -17.27 -36.71
N SER A 143 -6.19 -18.19 -37.48
CA SER A 143 -7.46 -17.95 -38.18
C SER A 143 -7.46 -16.65 -39.02
N ALA A 144 -6.36 -16.42 -39.75
CA ALA A 144 -6.12 -15.22 -40.56
C ALA A 144 -6.06 -13.88 -39.79
N GLN A 145 -5.88 -13.92 -38.46
CA GLN A 145 -5.72 -12.74 -37.61
C GLN A 145 -4.41 -12.83 -36.81
N TRP A 146 -3.65 -11.75 -36.78
CA TRP A 146 -2.46 -11.64 -35.93
C TRP A 146 -2.87 -11.49 -34.47
N GLN A 147 -2.24 -12.27 -33.59
CA GLN A 147 -2.51 -12.29 -32.16
C GLN A 147 -1.24 -11.96 -31.39
N LEU A 148 -1.33 -11.06 -30.40
CA LEU A 148 -0.19 -10.66 -29.56
C LEU A 148 0.01 -11.65 -28.42
N VAL A 149 1.24 -12.11 -28.22
CA VAL A 149 1.60 -13.12 -27.23
C VAL A 149 2.87 -12.71 -26.49
N ASP A 150 2.78 -12.53 -25.17
CA ASP A 150 3.95 -12.33 -24.30
C ASP A 150 4.16 -13.54 -23.38
N PRO A 151 5.00 -14.51 -23.79
CA PRO A 151 5.33 -15.66 -22.96
C PRO A 151 6.20 -15.31 -21.74
N THR A 152 6.83 -14.15 -21.72
CA THR A 152 7.67 -13.71 -20.59
C THR A 152 6.81 -13.27 -19.43
N TRP A 153 5.87 -12.35 -19.68
CA TRP A 153 4.95 -11.85 -18.65
C TRP A 153 3.89 -12.89 -18.29
N GLY A 154 3.54 -13.76 -19.23
CA GLY A 154 2.71 -14.94 -18.99
C GLY A 154 3.30 -15.98 -18.05
N ALA A 155 4.64 -16.05 -17.90
CA ALA A 155 5.30 -17.06 -17.08
C ALA A 155 5.29 -16.72 -15.57
N GLY A 156 5.31 -15.43 -15.24
CA GLY A 156 5.40 -14.99 -13.85
C GLY A 156 5.98 -13.60 -13.69
N HIS A 157 6.38 -13.28 -12.46
CA HIS A 157 6.79 -11.94 -12.08
C HIS A 157 7.97 -11.96 -11.09
N LEU A 158 8.59 -10.80 -10.89
CA LEU A 158 9.67 -10.64 -9.93
C LEU A 158 9.10 -10.29 -8.54
N VAL A 159 9.54 -11.01 -7.52
CA VAL A 159 9.13 -10.81 -6.12
C VAL A 159 10.34 -10.61 -5.20
N GLN A 160 10.13 -9.94 -4.06
CA GLN A 160 11.06 -10.02 -2.93
C GLN A 160 10.78 -11.28 -2.09
N ALA A 161 11.67 -12.28 -2.12
CA ALA A 161 11.49 -13.53 -1.38
C ALA A 161 12.44 -13.66 -0.16
N PRO A 162 11.95 -13.82 1.10
CA PRO A 162 12.80 -13.93 2.29
C PRO A 162 13.78 -15.11 2.25
N THR A 163 14.99 -14.90 2.79
CA THR A 163 16.02 -15.96 2.95
C THR A 163 15.61 -17.06 3.93
N VAL A 164 16.10 -18.29 3.69
CA VAL A 164 15.78 -19.52 4.47
C VAL A 164 16.10 -19.38 5.96
N MET A 165 17.29 -18.88 6.33
CA MET A 165 17.66 -18.54 7.72
C MET A 165 16.67 -17.61 8.42
N ARG A 166 16.03 -16.70 7.67
CA ARG A 166 15.10 -15.70 8.20
C ARG A 166 13.68 -16.25 8.35
N LYS A 167 13.31 -17.26 7.57
CA LYS A 167 12.08 -18.06 7.78
C LYS A 167 12.11 -18.81 9.11
N ILE A 168 13.28 -19.28 9.54
CA ILE A 168 13.47 -19.97 10.84
C ILE A 168 13.28 -18.99 12.01
N ILE A 169 13.90 -17.80 11.95
CA ILE A 169 13.79 -16.77 13.01
C ILE A 169 12.35 -16.27 13.20
N ASN A 170 11.58 -16.12 12.11
CA ASN A 170 10.16 -15.75 12.16
C ASN A 170 9.29 -16.77 12.89
N LYS A 171 9.67 -18.05 12.82
CA LYS A 171 8.95 -19.16 13.46
C LYS A 171 9.18 -19.18 14.98
N VAL A 172 10.29 -18.60 15.46
CA VAL A 172 10.69 -18.59 16.88
C VAL A 172 10.29 -17.29 17.59
N THR A 173 10.15 -16.15 16.89
CA THR A 173 9.99 -14.83 17.53
C THR A 173 8.59 -14.20 17.44
N PHE A 174 7.60 -14.86 16.82
CA PHE A 174 6.23 -14.33 16.59
C PHE A 174 6.14 -12.91 15.98
N LYS A 175 7.24 -12.39 15.45
CA LYS A 175 7.30 -11.12 14.72
C LYS A 175 7.31 -11.41 13.23
N LYS A 176 6.20 -11.14 12.56
CA LYS A 176 6.16 -11.11 11.09
C LYS A 176 6.66 -9.75 10.63
N VAL A 177 7.88 -9.70 10.11
CA VAL A 177 8.17 -8.98 8.87
C VAL A 177 9.43 -9.52 8.21
N THR A 178 9.29 -9.75 6.90
CA THR A 178 10.27 -10.36 6.02
C THR A 178 10.71 -9.38 4.97
N TYR A 179 12.01 -9.11 4.88
CA TYR A 179 12.61 -8.45 3.72
C TYR A 179 13.76 -9.25 3.16
N ALA A 180 13.83 -9.29 1.83
CA ALA A 180 14.93 -9.89 1.08
C ALA A 180 15.69 -8.82 0.32
N LYS A 181 17.02 -8.94 0.31
CA LYS A 181 17.89 -7.98 -0.39
C LYS A 181 17.95 -8.19 -1.92
N LYS A 182 17.30 -9.22 -2.47
CA LYS A 182 17.40 -9.60 -3.89
C LYS A 182 16.03 -9.97 -4.46
N LEU A 183 15.79 -9.58 -5.71
CA LEU A 183 14.64 -10.02 -6.51
C LEU A 183 14.79 -11.51 -6.87
N LYS A 184 13.67 -12.23 -6.91
CA LYS A 184 13.57 -13.60 -7.37
C LYS A 184 12.40 -13.70 -8.35
N PHE A 185 12.58 -14.44 -9.43
CA PHE A 185 11.47 -14.82 -10.30
C PHE A 185 10.61 -15.90 -9.62
N GLU A 186 9.30 -15.68 -9.62
CA GLU A 186 8.28 -16.62 -9.19
C GLU A 186 7.39 -16.95 -10.37
N PHE A 187 7.26 -18.26 -10.67
CA PHE A 187 6.29 -18.74 -11.65
C PHE A 187 4.89 -18.39 -11.15
N LYS A 188 4.16 -17.63 -11.97
CA LYS A 188 2.76 -17.31 -11.76
C LYS A 188 2.16 -17.15 -13.14
N TYR A 189 1.68 -18.27 -13.66
CA TYR A 189 1.07 -18.32 -14.98
C TYR A 189 -0.05 -17.29 -15.10
N ASP A 190 -0.03 -16.51 -16.17
CA ASP A 190 -1.02 -15.49 -16.45
C ASP A 190 -1.53 -15.61 -17.89
N PRO A 191 -2.72 -16.20 -18.10
CA PRO A 191 -3.25 -16.47 -19.44
C PRO A 191 -3.63 -15.20 -20.20
N GLN A 192 -3.72 -14.04 -19.54
CA GLN A 192 -4.11 -12.81 -20.22
C GLN A 192 -3.10 -12.38 -21.30
N TYR A 193 -1.85 -12.82 -21.20
CA TYR A 193 -0.79 -12.50 -22.15
C TYR A 193 -0.71 -13.48 -23.33
N PHE A 194 -1.66 -14.42 -23.44
CA PHE A 194 -1.81 -15.28 -24.61
C PHE A 194 -2.95 -14.76 -25.49
N MET A 195 -2.62 -14.31 -26.71
CA MET A 195 -3.57 -13.73 -27.65
C MET A 195 -4.37 -12.58 -27.03
N GLN A 196 -3.67 -11.70 -26.32
CA GLN A 196 -4.31 -10.58 -25.64
C GLN A 196 -4.90 -9.63 -26.67
N ASP A 197 -6.11 -9.13 -26.37
CA ASP A 197 -6.73 -8.05 -27.14
C ASP A 197 -5.76 -6.86 -27.30
N PRO A 198 -5.56 -6.31 -28.52
CA PRO A 198 -4.61 -5.24 -28.76
C PRO A 198 -4.80 -3.98 -27.90
N GLU A 199 -6.06 -3.59 -27.65
CA GLU A 199 -6.36 -2.39 -26.85
C GLU A 199 -6.03 -2.57 -25.37
N THR A 200 -6.15 -3.80 -24.88
CA THR A 200 -5.73 -4.21 -23.54
C THR A 200 -4.22 -4.37 -23.46
N PHE A 201 -3.60 -5.02 -24.46
CA PHE A 201 -2.16 -5.23 -24.52
C PHE A 201 -1.39 -3.90 -24.50
N ARG A 202 -1.91 -2.89 -25.21
CA ARG A 202 -1.30 -1.55 -25.28
C ARG A 202 -1.35 -0.72 -24.00
N LEU A 203 -2.04 -1.18 -22.95
CA LEU A 203 -1.92 -0.57 -21.62
C LEU A 203 -0.50 -0.70 -21.07
N LYS A 204 0.20 -1.81 -21.38
CA LYS A 204 1.53 -2.13 -20.86
C LYS A 204 2.60 -2.33 -21.94
N HIS A 205 2.24 -2.56 -23.19
CA HIS A 205 3.16 -2.86 -24.29
C HIS A 205 2.89 -2.02 -25.53
N LEU A 206 3.92 -1.37 -26.08
CA LEU A 206 3.79 -0.57 -27.30
C LEU A 206 4.87 -0.98 -28.31
N PRO A 207 4.51 -1.58 -29.45
CA PRO A 207 5.47 -1.93 -30.50
C PRO A 207 6.30 -0.73 -30.97
N ALA A 208 7.57 -0.98 -31.31
CA ALA A 208 8.44 0.02 -31.92
C ALA A 208 8.01 0.32 -33.36
N ASP A 209 7.63 -0.70 -34.12
CA ASP A 209 7.00 -0.54 -35.43
C ASP A 209 5.46 -0.48 -35.26
N PRO A 210 4.82 0.67 -35.52
CA PRO A 210 3.42 0.90 -35.21
C PRO A 210 2.44 -0.03 -35.94
N TYR A 211 2.85 -0.70 -37.01
CA TYR A 211 1.99 -1.70 -37.68
C TYR A 211 1.64 -2.89 -36.76
N TRP A 212 2.51 -3.22 -35.81
CA TRP A 212 2.25 -4.30 -34.85
C TRP A 212 1.35 -3.88 -33.68
N GLN A 213 0.80 -2.66 -33.68
CA GLN A 213 -0.22 -2.27 -32.68
C GLN A 213 -1.54 -3.02 -32.92
N LEU A 214 -1.75 -3.55 -34.12
CA LEU A 214 -2.95 -4.30 -34.52
C LEU A 214 -4.25 -3.53 -34.27
N THR A 215 -4.20 -2.23 -34.51
CA THR A 215 -5.32 -1.30 -34.44
C THR A 215 -5.37 -0.46 -35.71
N ASP A 216 -6.54 0.10 -36.01
CA ASP A 216 -6.76 0.98 -37.16
C ASP A 216 -6.09 2.36 -37.03
N THR A 217 -5.79 2.76 -35.80
CA THR A 217 -5.05 3.96 -35.43
C THR A 217 -3.79 3.59 -34.67
N ALA A 218 -2.67 4.25 -34.98
CA ALA A 218 -1.43 4.10 -34.24
C ALA A 218 -1.45 5.03 -33.03
N MET A 219 -1.51 4.46 -31.82
CA MET A 219 -1.42 5.22 -30.58
C MET A 219 -0.08 5.94 -30.50
N PRO A 220 -0.04 7.27 -30.34
CA PRO A 220 1.19 8.00 -30.17
C PRO A 220 1.93 7.59 -28.90
N LEU A 221 3.26 7.59 -28.95
CA LEU A 221 4.10 7.26 -27.79
C LEU A 221 3.82 8.16 -26.59
N SER A 222 3.49 9.44 -26.80
CA SER A 222 3.13 10.38 -25.74
C SER A 222 1.87 9.99 -24.95
N VAL A 223 0.89 9.35 -25.60
CA VAL A 223 -0.31 8.81 -24.93
C VAL A 223 0.06 7.64 -24.03
N PHE A 224 0.92 6.75 -24.52
CA PHE A 224 1.41 5.62 -23.74
C PHE A 224 2.22 6.06 -22.51
N GLU A 225 3.08 7.08 -22.70
CA GLU A 225 3.87 7.69 -21.63
C GLU A 225 2.98 8.39 -20.58
N ALA A 226 1.88 9.03 -20.99
CA ALA A 226 0.97 9.73 -20.08
C ALA A 226 0.23 8.80 -19.10
N GLY A 227 0.11 7.51 -19.41
CA GLY A 227 -0.43 6.50 -18.49
C GLY A 227 -1.81 5.95 -18.87
N ASP A 228 -2.31 5.05 -18.03
CA ASP A 228 -3.43 4.16 -18.36
C ASP A 228 -4.73 4.95 -18.65
N SER A 229 -4.99 6.08 -17.96
CA SER A 229 -6.14 6.95 -18.25
C SER A 229 -6.12 7.57 -19.64
N ALA A 230 -4.95 7.98 -20.12
CA ALA A 230 -4.79 8.56 -21.47
C ALA A 230 -4.99 7.49 -22.54
N ILE A 231 -4.45 6.28 -22.30
CA ILE A 231 -4.63 5.13 -23.19
C ILE A 231 -6.11 4.75 -23.27
N LEU A 232 -6.80 4.62 -22.14
CA LEU A 232 -8.23 4.32 -22.12
C LEU A 232 -9.08 5.38 -22.82
N ALA A 233 -8.66 6.65 -22.81
CA ALA A 233 -9.31 7.70 -23.58
C ALA A 233 -9.07 7.55 -25.09
N PHE A 234 -7.84 7.20 -25.49
CA PHE A 234 -7.48 6.93 -26.88
C PHE A 234 -8.19 5.69 -27.44
N ASN A 235 -8.33 4.63 -26.64
CA ASN A 235 -9.04 3.41 -27.04
C ASN A 235 -10.51 3.69 -27.47
N LYS A 236 -11.13 4.75 -26.97
CA LYS A 236 -12.52 5.11 -27.37
C LYS A 236 -12.66 5.54 -28.83
N ILE A 237 -11.56 5.88 -29.49
CA ILE A 237 -11.52 6.36 -30.89
C ILE A 237 -10.72 5.43 -31.79
N SER A 238 -10.42 4.22 -31.33
CA SER A 238 -9.59 3.22 -32.00
C SER A 238 -10.34 1.90 -32.04
N GLU A 239 -10.08 1.09 -33.07
CA GLU A 239 -10.64 -0.25 -33.19
C GLU A 239 -9.52 -1.26 -33.49
N THR A 240 -9.74 -2.52 -33.09
CA THR A 240 -8.80 -3.61 -33.37
C THR A 240 -8.77 -3.94 -34.86
N ARG A 241 -7.57 -4.07 -35.43
CA ARG A 241 -7.34 -4.50 -36.82
C ARG A 241 -6.22 -5.53 -36.86
N GLN A 242 -6.61 -6.79 -36.74
CA GLN A 242 -5.67 -7.91 -36.65
C GLN A 242 -5.41 -8.62 -38.00
N ASN A 243 -6.23 -8.35 -39.02
CA ASN A 243 -5.97 -8.81 -40.39
C ASN A 243 -5.28 -7.69 -41.19
N SER A 244 -4.11 -7.98 -41.76
CA SER A 244 -3.31 -7.03 -42.52
C SER A 244 -2.50 -7.75 -43.60
N SER A 245 -2.77 -7.42 -44.86
CA SER A 245 -2.00 -7.91 -46.01
C SER A 245 -0.54 -7.46 -45.94
N GLU A 246 -0.28 -6.28 -45.39
CA GLU A 246 1.06 -5.74 -45.23
C GLU A 246 1.86 -6.49 -44.15
N LEU A 247 1.24 -6.82 -43.01
CA LEU A 247 1.89 -7.67 -42.01
C LEU A 247 2.12 -9.09 -42.53
N MET A 248 1.22 -9.61 -43.38
CA MET A 248 1.44 -10.86 -44.08
C MET A 248 2.66 -10.79 -45.01
N ARG A 249 2.83 -9.71 -45.78
CA ARG A 249 4.03 -9.50 -46.59
C ARG A 249 5.29 -9.41 -45.72
N ILE A 250 5.28 -8.57 -44.69
CA ILE A 250 6.42 -8.39 -43.77
C ILE A 250 6.84 -9.72 -43.14
N SER A 251 5.88 -10.57 -42.75
CA SER A 251 6.16 -11.90 -42.18
C SER A 251 6.80 -12.92 -43.13
N THR A 252 6.93 -12.59 -44.42
CA THR A 252 7.60 -13.43 -45.43
C THR A 252 9.01 -12.94 -45.75
N LEU A 253 9.38 -11.75 -45.28
CA LEU A 253 10.69 -11.17 -45.47
C LEU A 253 11.73 -11.85 -44.57
N ASP A 254 12.99 -11.86 -45.03
CA ASP A 254 14.12 -12.23 -44.19
C ASP A 254 14.40 -11.17 -43.11
N GLU A 255 15.22 -11.52 -42.12
CA GLU A 255 15.49 -10.68 -40.96
C GLU A 255 16.08 -9.31 -41.32
N ASP A 256 16.93 -9.22 -42.34
CA ASP A 256 17.59 -7.96 -42.73
C ASP A 256 16.65 -7.07 -43.53
N SER A 257 15.79 -7.65 -44.37
CA SER A 257 14.70 -6.94 -45.04
C SER A 257 13.68 -6.39 -44.05
N VAL A 258 13.27 -7.17 -43.04
CA VAL A 258 12.38 -6.68 -41.96
C VAL A 258 13.02 -5.51 -41.21
N LYS A 259 14.30 -5.65 -40.80
CA LYS A 259 15.03 -4.55 -40.13
C LYS A 259 15.04 -3.30 -41.01
N TYR A 260 15.44 -3.43 -42.27
CA TYR A 260 15.54 -2.32 -43.20
C TYR A 260 14.22 -1.54 -43.33
N GLU A 261 13.11 -2.25 -43.55
CA GLU A 261 11.80 -1.60 -43.76
C GLU A 261 11.18 -1.06 -42.46
N SER A 262 11.33 -1.77 -41.35
CA SER A 262 10.78 -1.39 -40.04
C SER A 262 11.49 -0.18 -39.42
N SER A 263 12.76 0.02 -39.73
CA SER A 263 13.61 1.03 -39.10
C SER A 263 13.15 2.46 -39.32
N ASP A 264 12.68 2.80 -40.53
CA ASP A 264 12.14 4.15 -40.80
C ASP A 264 10.87 4.37 -39.99
N ARG A 265 9.96 3.40 -39.99
CA ARG A 265 8.70 3.48 -39.23
C ARG A 265 8.98 3.60 -37.73
N ALA A 266 9.92 2.81 -37.20
CA ALA A 266 10.30 2.86 -35.79
C ALA A 266 10.93 4.21 -35.41
N TYR A 267 11.78 4.78 -36.26
CA TYR A 267 12.36 6.11 -36.01
C TYR A 267 11.32 7.23 -36.12
N THR A 268 10.47 7.22 -37.15
CA THR A 268 9.38 8.19 -37.30
C THR A 268 8.40 8.10 -36.13
N PHE A 269 8.16 6.90 -35.61
CA PHE A 269 7.31 6.71 -34.44
C PHE A 269 7.96 7.18 -33.14
N ASN A 270 9.28 7.04 -33.01
CA ASN A 270 10.05 7.57 -31.89
C ASN A 270 11.42 8.11 -32.31
N GLU A 271 11.47 9.42 -32.55
CA GLU A 271 12.70 10.12 -32.96
C GLU A 271 13.82 10.07 -31.90
N ARG A 272 13.50 9.64 -30.67
CA ARG A 272 14.49 9.38 -29.61
C ARG A 272 15.22 8.03 -29.77
N PHE A 273 14.94 7.30 -30.86
CA PHE A 273 15.57 6.03 -31.22
C PHE A 273 16.38 6.08 -32.54
N PRO A 274 17.35 7.00 -32.71
CA PRO A 274 18.14 7.11 -33.94
C PRO A 274 18.92 5.83 -34.30
N VAL A 275 19.18 4.92 -33.35
CA VAL A 275 19.79 3.61 -33.66
C VAL A 275 18.95 2.80 -34.64
N ALA A 276 17.63 2.98 -34.73
CA ALA A 276 16.83 2.35 -35.78
C ALA A 276 17.36 2.67 -37.18
N LEU A 277 17.71 3.94 -37.45
CA LEU A 277 18.29 4.34 -38.72
C LEU A 277 19.69 3.77 -38.93
N ALA A 278 20.49 3.61 -37.87
CA ALA A 278 21.77 2.92 -37.96
C ALA A 278 21.61 1.45 -38.36
N LEU A 279 20.63 0.74 -37.78
CA LEU A 279 20.32 -0.65 -38.12
C LEU A 279 19.92 -0.80 -39.59
N LYS A 280 19.11 0.13 -40.11
CA LYS A 280 18.75 0.20 -41.54
C LYS A 280 19.99 0.28 -42.42
N GLN A 281 20.89 1.21 -42.13
CA GLN A 281 22.11 1.38 -42.93
C GLN A 281 23.00 0.15 -42.87
N THR A 282 23.12 -0.51 -41.71
CA THR A 282 23.93 -1.73 -41.60
C THR A 282 23.32 -2.92 -42.36
N ALA A 283 22.00 -3.11 -42.28
CA ALA A 283 21.32 -4.18 -43.02
C ALA A 283 21.47 -4.01 -44.53
N ARG A 284 21.37 -2.76 -45.01
CA ARG A 284 21.61 -2.42 -46.42
C ARG A 284 23.03 -2.77 -46.86
N VAL A 285 24.04 -2.41 -46.06
CA VAL A 285 25.45 -2.57 -46.43
C VAL A 285 25.85 -4.04 -46.56
N ASP A 286 25.34 -4.92 -45.71
CA ASP A 286 25.62 -6.36 -45.82
C ASP A 286 25.13 -6.93 -47.17
N ALA A 287 23.96 -6.48 -47.64
CA ALA A 287 23.44 -6.80 -48.98
C ALA A 287 24.26 -6.13 -50.10
N ASP A 288 24.66 -4.87 -49.93
CA ASP A 288 25.45 -4.12 -50.91
C ASP A 288 26.82 -4.73 -51.13
N VAL A 289 27.53 -5.12 -50.06
CA VAL A 289 28.84 -5.78 -50.14
C VAL A 289 28.76 -7.11 -50.89
N ALA A 290 27.71 -7.91 -50.65
CA ALA A 290 27.51 -9.16 -51.37
C ALA A 290 27.25 -8.94 -52.87
N ARG A 291 26.63 -7.81 -53.25
CA ARG A 291 26.41 -7.43 -54.65
C ARG A 291 27.67 -6.89 -55.30
N VAL A 292 28.43 -6.03 -54.62
CA VAL A 292 29.72 -5.50 -55.11
C VAL A 292 30.67 -6.64 -55.48
N LEU A 293 30.77 -7.66 -54.63
CA LEU A 293 31.61 -8.84 -54.88
C LEU A 293 31.23 -9.66 -56.12
N LYS A 294 30.01 -9.49 -56.63
CA LYS A 294 29.48 -10.18 -57.82
C LYS A 294 29.43 -9.28 -59.06
N GLU A 295 29.68 -7.98 -58.90
CA GLU A 295 29.63 -7.01 -59.98
C GLU A 295 30.87 -7.15 -60.87
N LYS A 296 30.66 -7.22 -62.19
CA LYS A 296 31.71 -7.39 -63.19
C LYS A 296 32.16 -6.06 -63.78
N ASP A 297 31.34 -5.03 -63.66
CA ASP A 297 31.61 -3.65 -64.09
C ASP A 297 32.37 -2.89 -62.98
N PRO A 298 33.66 -2.55 -63.19
CA PRO A 298 34.48 -1.91 -62.16
C PRO A 298 33.98 -0.54 -61.73
N GLU A 299 33.38 0.24 -62.64
CA GLU A 299 32.87 1.58 -62.31
C GLU A 299 31.63 1.50 -61.43
N LYS A 300 30.69 0.61 -61.77
CA LYS A 300 29.50 0.35 -60.93
C LYS A 300 29.87 -0.25 -59.58
N GLY A 301 30.83 -1.18 -59.56
CA GLY A 301 31.36 -1.73 -58.31
C GLY A 301 31.93 -0.63 -57.40
N GLN A 302 32.66 0.33 -57.97
CA GLN A 302 33.22 1.46 -57.24
C GLN A 302 32.16 2.46 -56.74
N GLU A 303 31.10 2.70 -57.52
CA GLU A 303 29.98 3.55 -57.09
C GLU A 303 29.23 2.92 -55.90
N MET A 304 28.87 1.64 -56.03
CA MET A 304 28.22 0.86 -54.96
C MET A 304 29.08 0.80 -53.69
N TRP A 305 30.41 0.74 -53.86
CA TRP A 305 31.36 0.83 -52.76
C TRP A 305 31.24 2.13 -51.96
N LYS A 306 31.31 3.26 -52.68
CA LYS A 306 31.24 4.60 -52.07
C LYS A 306 29.93 4.82 -51.35
N ASP A 307 28.84 4.29 -51.89
CA ASP A 307 27.52 4.37 -51.26
C ASP A 307 27.43 3.54 -49.97
N ALA A 308 27.96 2.31 -49.98
CA ALA A 308 28.04 1.48 -48.77
C ALA A 308 28.93 2.11 -47.68
N GLU A 309 30.06 2.73 -48.05
CA GLU A 309 30.91 3.46 -47.10
C GLU A 309 30.16 4.66 -46.48
N LYS A 310 29.41 5.42 -47.32
CA LYS A 310 28.57 6.54 -46.88
C LYS A 310 27.48 6.06 -45.92
N ALA A 311 26.82 4.95 -46.21
CA ALA A 311 25.81 4.34 -45.35
C ALA A 311 26.38 3.98 -43.97
N LEU A 312 27.57 3.36 -43.90
CA LEU A 312 28.22 3.06 -42.61
C LEU A 312 28.62 4.32 -41.83
N LYS A 313 29.03 5.41 -42.49
CA LYS A 313 29.28 6.71 -41.83
C LYS A 313 28.01 7.30 -41.24
N ILE A 314 26.89 7.22 -41.96
CA ILE A 314 25.56 7.64 -41.47
C ILE A 314 25.16 6.78 -40.26
N ALA A 315 25.37 5.47 -40.32
CA ALA A 315 25.13 4.57 -39.19
C ALA A 315 25.93 4.97 -37.94
N GLU A 316 27.22 5.28 -38.10
CA GLU A 316 28.06 5.75 -37.00
C GLU A 316 27.56 7.07 -36.40
N ALA A 317 27.06 7.99 -37.23
CA ALA A 317 26.49 9.26 -36.77
C ALA A 317 25.25 9.07 -35.90
N HIS A 318 24.31 8.22 -36.33
CA HIS A 318 23.11 7.92 -35.55
C HIS A 318 23.40 7.16 -34.25
N ILE A 319 24.40 6.27 -34.24
CA ILE A 319 24.87 5.61 -33.00
C ILE A 319 25.43 6.65 -32.02
N LYS A 320 26.21 7.64 -32.51
CA LYS A 320 26.72 8.75 -31.70
C LYS A 320 25.59 9.64 -31.18
N GLU A 321 24.55 9.86 -31.99
CA GLU A 321 23.36 10.61 -31.62
C GLU A 321 22.59 9.92 -30.49
N GLN A 322 22.31 8.61 -30.59
CA GLN A 322 21.65 7.84 -29.53
C GLN A 322 22.36 7.98 -28.19
N LYS A 323 23.69 7.94 -28.21
CA LYS A 323 24.51 8.04 -26.99
C LYS A 323 24.31 9.36 -26.24
N LYS A 324 23.92 10.45 -26.93
CA LYS A 324 23.68 11.76 -26.32
C LYS A 324 22.48 11.75 -25.37
N PHE A 325 21.50 10.88 -25.57
CA PHE A 325 20.30 10.78 -24.72
C PHE A 325 20.56 10.13 -23.36
N PHE A 326 21.57 9.25 -23.25
CA PHE A 326 21.75 8.42 -22.06
C PHE A 326 21.98 9.22 -20.76
N PRO A 327 22.85 10.25 -20.71
CA PRO A 327 23.10 10.98 -19.46
C PRO A 327 21.81 11.56 -18.87
N ASP A 328 21.04 12.30 -19.67
CA ASP A 328 19.84 13.00 -19.21
C ASP A 328 18.73 12.00 -18.83
N GLN A 329 18.47 11.02 -19.69
CA GLN A 329 17.50 9.95 -19.42
C GLN A 329 17.75 9.28 -18.07
N TYR A 330 18.98 8.84 -17.81
CA TYR A 330 19.31 8.13 -16.58
C TYR A 330 19.45 9.05 -15.36
N ASN A 331 19.80 10.32 -15.55
CA ASN A 331 19.82 11.31 -14.46
C ASN A 331 18.40 11.65 -14.00
N ILE A 332 17.44 11.77 -14.91
CA ILE A 332 16.02 11.97 -14.60
C ILE A 332 15.50 10.79 -13.75
N LEU A 333 15.72 9.55 -14.18
CA LEU A 333 15.30 8.36 -13.43
C LEU A 333 15.94 8.29 -12.04
N LYS A 334 17.25 8.60 -11.91
CA LYS A 334 17.93 8.64 -10.61
C LYS A 334 17.36 9.73 -9.69
N LYS A 335 17.04 10.91 -10.23
CA LYS A 335 16.42 12.00 -9.48
C LYS A 335 15.03 11.60 -9.00
N LYS A 336 14.22 11.00 -9.88
CA LYS A 336 12.88 10.47 -9.59
C LYS A 336 12.89 9.47 -8.42
N ASN A 337 13.75 8.45 -8.48
CA ASN A 337 13.92 7.48 -7.38
C ASN A 337 14.30 8.15 -6.05
N ARG A 338 15.15 9.19 -6.08
CA ARG A 338 15.48 9.97 -4.87
C ARG A 338 14.26 10.71 -4.32
N THR A 339 13.49 11.38 -5.17
CA THR A 339 12.27 12.12 -4.78
C THR A 339 11.24 11.17 -4.18
N LYS A 340 10.93 10.05 -4.84
CA LYS A 340 10.05 8.97 -4.34
C LYS A 340 10.38 8.57 -2.90
N ASN A 341 11.66 8.31 -2.63
CA ASN A 341 12.12 7.91 -1.30
C ASN A 341 12.02 9.04 -0.27
N ILE A 342 12.27 10.29 -0.66
CA ILE A 342 12.16 11.45 0.24
C ILE A 342 10.70 11.62 0.68
N ASP A 343 9.76 11.60 -0.28
CA ASP A 343 8.33 11.80 -0.01
C ASP A 343 7.79 10.68 0.89
N ALA A 344 8.14 9.42 0.58
CA ALA A 344 7.76 8.28 1.40
C ALA A 344 8.34 8.36 2.83
N LYS A 345 9.60 8.80 2.98
CA LYS A 345 10.22 9.00 4.29
C LYS A 345 9.55 10.10 5.09
N GLN A 346 9.25 11.24 4.48
CA GLN A 346 8.60 12.36 5.16
C GLN A 346 7.22 11.93 5.69
N TYR A 347 6.42 11.28 4.85
CA TYR A 347 5.13 10.72 5.25
C TYR A 347 5.24 9.74 6.42
N MET A 348 6.14 8.76 6.33
CA MET A 348 6.35 7.78 7.40
C MET A 348 6.91 8.40 8.69
N MET A 349 7.73 9.45 8.57
CA MET A 349 8.30 10.18 9.71
C MET A 349 7.22 10.95 10.47
N GLN A 350 6.24 11.52 9.75
CA GLN A 350 5.08 12.17 10.36
C GLN A 350 4.31 11.18 11.24
N ILE A 351 3.93 10.01 10.69
CA ILE A 351 3.22 8.98 11.47
C ILE A 351 4.04 8.56 12.70
N LYS A 352 5.34 8.30 12.52
CA LYS A 352 6.22 7.93 13.65
C LYS A 352 6.24 8.98 14.75
N THR A 353 6.27 10.25 14.38
CA THR A 353 6.32 11.36 15.35
C THR A 353 5.01 11.46 16.12
N ASP A 354 3.89 11.43 15.39
CA ASP A 354 2.55 11.55 15.96
C ASP A 354 2.21 10.37 16.88
N ASP A 355 2.41 9.14 16.40
CA ASP A 355 2.09 7.94 17.19
C ASP A 355 3.01 7.78 18.40
N LYS A 356 4.28 8.20 18.30
CA LYS A 356 5.19 8.24 19.47
C LYS A 356 4.67 9.21 20.53
N LYS A 357 4.18 10.38 20.12
CA LYS A 357 3.58 11.37 21.02
C LYS A 357 2.31 10.83 21.67
N LEU A 358 1.41 10.24 20.89
CA LEU A 358 0.14 9.67 21.39
C LEU A 358 0.36 8.45 22.30
N ALA A 359 1.35 7.61 22.00
CA ALA A 359 1.75 6.51 22.88
C ALA A 359 2.28 7.03 24.22
N ALA A 360 3.15 8.04 24.21
CA ALA A 360 3.68 8.66 25.42
C ALA A 360 2.58 9.35 26.26
N GLN A 361 1.65 10.05 25.60
CA GLN A 361 0.48 10.64 26.24
C GLN A 361 -0.37 9.56 26.91
N SER A 362 -0.71 8.49 26.18
CA SER A 362 -1.51 7.38 26.70
C SER A 362 -0.85 6.72 27.92
N ASN A 363 0.47 6.49 27.86
CA ASN A 363 1.23 5.95 28.99
C ASN A 363 1.19 6.88 30.22
N LYS A 364 1.31 8.20 30.02
CA LYS A 364 1.19 9.20 31.09
C LYS A 364 -0.19 9.14 31.75
N TYR A 365 -1.27 9.06 30.98
CA TYR A 365 -2.63 8.94 31.52
C TYR A 365 -2.84 7.62 32.27
N GLN A 366 -2.30 6.51 31.76
CA GLN A 366 -2.36 5.21 32.43
C GLN A 366 -1.71 5.27 33.83
N ARG A 367 -0.52 5.86 33.96
CA ARG A 367 0.17 6.02 35.25
C ARG A 367 -0.58 6.98 36.18
N ASN A 368 -1.01 8.11 35.66
CA ASN A 368 -1.72 9.13 36.42
C ASN A 368 -3.07 8.65 36.95
N ALA A 369 -3.77 7.78 36.23
CA ALA A 369 -5.03 7.21 36.67
C ALA A 369 -4.89 6.46 38.00
N VAL A 370 -3.81 5.69 38.19
CA VAL A 370 -3.54 4.98 39.45
C VAL A 370 -3.33 5.97 40.60
N THR A 371 -2.48 6.97 40.40
CA THR A 371 -2.18 7.99 41.41
C THR A 371 -3.42 8.80 41.78
N LYS A 372 -4.21 9.24 40.79
CA LYS A 372 -5.48 9.98 41.00
C LYS A 372 -6.49 9.12 41.77
N ALA A 373 -6.68 7.86 41.38
CA ALA A 373 -7.56 6.91 42.07
C ALA A 373 -7.15 6.71 43.55
N ASN A 374 -5.86 6.52 43.83
CA ASN A 374 -5.38 6.32 45.20
C ASN A 374 -5.62 7.56 46.09
N LYS A 375 -5.49 8.78 45.53
CA LYS A 375 -5.83 10.01 46.25
C LYS A 375 -7.30 10.05 46.66
N VAL A 376 -8.21 9.62 45.77
CA VAL A 376 -9.64 9.55 46.07
C VAL A 376 -9.94 8.50 47.15
N VAL A 377 -9.31 7.32 47.09
CA VAL A 377 -9.44 6.28 48.12
C VAL A 377 -8.98 6.77 49.50
N LYS A 378 -7.88 7.55 49.58
CA LYS A 378 -7.44 8.15 50.84
C LYS A 378 -8.51 9.07 51.43
N LYS A 379 -9.12 9.94 50.61
CA LYS A 379 -10.22 10.83 51.04
C LYS A 379 -11.45 10.04 51.46
N TYR A 380 -11.78 8.95 50.76
CA TYR A 380 -12.88 8.06 51.12
C TYR A 380 -12.71 7.52 52.54
N ASN A 381 -11.53 7.02 52.89
CA ASN A 381 -11.24 6.51 54.23
C ASN A 381 -11.37 7.61 55.30
N GLN A 382 -10.90 8.83 55.02
CA GLN A 382 -11.03 9.98 55.91
C GLN A 382 -12.49 10.40 56.11
N THR A 383 -13.29 10.39 55.05
CA THR A 383 -14.72 10.73 55.11
C THR A 383 -15.51 9.65 55.87
N GLN A 384 -15.22 8.36 55.67
CA GLN A 384 -15.83 7.27 56.42
C GLN A 384 -15.58 7.37 57.93
N GLN A 385 -14.37 7.78 58.35
CA GLN A 385 -14.04 7.98 59.76
C GLN A 385 -14.92 9.04 60.44
N ARG A 386 -15.53 9.97 59.69
CA ARG A 386 -16.43 11.00 60.24
C ARG A 386 -17.71 10.42 60.86
N LYS A 387 -18.06 9.17 60.57
CA LYS A 387 -19.20 8.48 61.20
C LYS A 387 -18.96 8.06 62.65
N ARG A 388 -17.70 7.95 63.07
CA ARG A 388 -17.36 7.43 64.39
C ARG A 388 -17.95 8.34 65.47
N GLY A 389 -18.69 7.74 66.41
CA GLY A 389 -19.27 8.45 67.55
C GLY A 389 -20.54 9.24 67.25
N LEU A 390 -21.10 9.15 66.03
CA LEU A 390 -22.43 9.68 65.73
C LEU A 390 -23.51 8.75 66.31
N ASN A 391 -24.41 9.31 67.10
CA ASN A 391 -25.57 8.60 67.63
C ASN A 391 -26.76 9.59 67.69
N PRO A 392 -27.84 9.39 66.91
CA PRO A 392 -29.01 10.28 66.92
C PRO A 392 -29.68 10.40 68.29
N LYS A 393 -29.49 9.43 69.20
CA LYS A 393 -30.04 9.45 70.56
C LYS A 393 -29.09 10.05 71.61
N LYS A 394 -27.89 10.50 71.21
CA LYS A 394 -26.88 11.03 72.14
C LYS A 394 -27.38 12.21 72.96
N ILE A 395 -28.25 13.04 72.39
CA ILE A 395 -28.80 14.23 73.04
C ILE A 395 -29.54 13.90 74.34
N ASN A 396 -30.16 12.73 74.44
CA ASN A 396 -30.92 12.29 75.62
C ASN A 396 -30.03 11.97 76.84
N ASN A 397 -28.73 11.77 76.61
CA ASN A 397 -27.78 11.36 77.64
C ASN A 397 -26.75 12.46 77.94
N LEU A 398 -27.02 13.71 77.54
CA LEU A 398 -26.12 14.85 77.81
C LEU A 398 -26.33 15.38 79.22
N GLU A 399 -25.26 15.44 80.02
CA GLU A 399 -25.30 16.10 81.32
C GLU A 399 -25.54 17.61 81.18
N PRO A 400 -26.53 18.18 81.90
CA PRO A 400 -26.78 19.62 81.90
C PRO A 400 -25.60 20.41 82.44
N ALA A 401 -25.37 21.61 81.90
CA ALA A 401 -24.37 22.51 82.46
C ALA A 401 -24.81 23.04 83.82
N LYS A 402 -23.81 23.30 84.68
CA LYS A 402 -24.00 23.87 86.04
C LYS A 402 -24.82 25.16 86.04
N THR A 403 -24.75 25.94 84.97
CA THR A 403 -25.51 27.18 84.80
C THR A 403 -26.41 27.05 83.58
N GLN A 404 -27.72 27.07 83.80
CA GLN A 404 -28.71 27.10 82.73
C GLN A 404 -28.89 28.55 82.24
N LYS A 405 -29.07 28.72 80.93
CA LYS A 405 -29.23 30.02 80.27
C LYS A 405 -30.62 30.10 79.64
N SER A 406 -31.25 31.26 79.75
CA SER A 406 -32.52 31.55 79.05
C SER A 406 -32.32 31.48 77.54
N ALA A 407 -33.31 30.97 76.81
CA ALA A 407 -33.31 30.96 75.33
C ALA A 407 -33.11 32.36 74.72
N LYS A 408 -33.51 33.42 75.45
CA LYS A 408 -33.36 34.83 75.03
C LYS A 408 -32.00 35.44 75.40
N SER A 409 -31.08 34.69 76.03
CA SER A 409 -29.77 35.22 76.37
C SER A 409 -28.93 35.46 75.10
N PRO A 410 -28.03 36.46 75.10
CA PRO A 410 -27.18 36.76 73.94
C PRO A 410 -26.42 35.54 73.41
N GLU A 411 -25.95 34.66 74.30
CA GLU A 411 -25.17 33.49 73.92
C GLU A 411 -26.03 32.37 73.31
N MET A 412 -27.26 32.19 73.78
CA MET A 412 -28.18 31.20 73.23
C MET A 412 -28.69 31.64 71.85
N LEU A 413 -29.00 32.94 71.70
CA LEU A 413 -29.36 33.54 70.42
C LEU A 413 -28.21 33.45 69.42
N ALA A 414 -26.97 33.74 69.82
CA ALA A 414 -25.81 33.60 68.94
C ALA A 414 -25.61 32.16 68.42
N ILE A 415 -25.87 31.14 69.24
CA ILE A 415 -25.83 29.73 68.80
C ILE A 415 -26.96 29.45 67.80
N SER A 416 -28.19 29.85 68.12
CA SER A 416 -29.36 29.69 67.25
C SER A 416 -29.18 30.35 65.88
N ASP A 417 -28.70 31.60 65.86
CA ASP A 417 -28.44 32.37 64.65
C ASP A 417 -27.33 31.72 63.82
N SER A 418 -26.28 31.21 64.48
CA SER A 418 -25.19 30.49 63.80
C SER A 418 -25.67 29.18 63.16
N ILE A 419 -26.56 28.43 63.82
CA ILE A 419 -27.19 27.23 63.26
C ILE A 419 -28.03 27.63 62.03
N SER A 420 -28.92 28.61 62.18
CA SER A 420 -29.80 29.08 61.11
C SER A 420 -29.03 29.61 59.89
N ALA A 421 -27.93 30.35 60.13
CA ALA A 421 -27.05 30.83 59.07
C ALA A 421 -26.35 29.68 58.33
N ARG A 422 -25.93 28.63 59.04
CA ARG A 422 -25.32 27.43 58.44
C ARG A 422 -26.33 26.57 57.69
N GLU A 423 -27.58 26.49 58.14
CA GLU A 423 -28.67 25.82 57.40
C GLU A 423 -28.88 26.48 56.03
N LYS A 424 -29.04 27.81 55.99
CA LYS A 424 -29.13 28.56 54.71
C LYS A 424 -27.92 28.32 53.80
N ARG A 425 -26.72 28.23 54.39
CA ARG A 425 -25.50 27.92 53.64
C ARG A 425 -25.51 26.48 53.10
N ILE A 426 -25.99 25.51 53.88
CA ILE A 426 -26.13 24.11 53.45
C ILE A 426 -27.09 24.03 52.25
N ASP A 427 -28.22 24.74 52.28
CA ASP A 427 -29.17 24.77 51.15
C ASP A 427 -28.52 25.34 49.88
N SER A 428 -27.72 26.40 50.02
CA SER A 428 -26.96 26.97 48.90
C SER A 428 -25.91 26.00 48.36
N LEU A 429 -25.22 25.27 49.25
CA LEU A 429 -24.25 24.24 48.85
C LEU A 429 -24.93 23.06 48.15
N ASP A 430 -26.12 22.65 48.58
CA ASP A 430 -26.87 21.57 47.94
C ASP A 430 -27.22 21.91 46.49
N LYS A 431 -27.70 23.13 46.24
CA LYS A 431 -27.97 23.62 44.87
C LYS A 431 -26.71 23.63 44.01
N ASP A 432 -25.58 24.08 44.53
CA ASP A 432 -24.29 24.04 43.81
C ASP A 432 -23.84 22.59 43.52
N LEU A 433 -24.02 21.68 44.47
CA LEU A 433 -23.66 20.27 44.33
C LEU A 433 -24.49 19.54 43.27
N GLU A 434 -25.77 19.88 43.13
CA GLU A 434 -26.66 19.36 42.08
C GLU A 434 -26.24 19.85 40.69
N GLN A 435 -26.01 21.15 40.54
CA GLN A 435 -25.55 21.73 39.27
C GLN A 435 -24.21 21.12 38.83
N ARG A 436 -23.27 20.96 39.75
CA ARG A 436 -21.98 20.29 39.46
C ARG A 436 -22.16 18.83 39.05
N ALA A 437 -23.10 18.11 39.66
CA ALA A 437 -23.38 16.72 39.31
C ALA A 437 -23.87 16.60 37.87
N LEU A 438 -24.82 17.47 37.48
CA LEU A 438 -25.38 17.51 36.15
C LEU A 438 -24.30 17.79 35.08
N VAL A 439 -23.44 18.79 35.33
CA VAL A 439 -22.31 19.08 34.44
C VAL A 439 -21.37 17.89 34.29
N ILE A 440 -20.99 17.23 35.39
CA ILE A 440 -20.11 16.05 35.36
C ILE A 440 -20.75 14.92 34.54
N ASN A 441 -22.04 14.65 34.75
CA ASN A 441 -22.75 13.58 34.05
C ASN A 441 -22.87 13.87 32.55
N ASN A 442 -23.15 15.12 32.17
CA ASN A 442 -23.16 15.54 30.76
C ASN A 442 -21.81 15.27 30.09
N TYR A 443 -20.70 15.62 30.76
CA TYR A 443 -19.36 15.30 30.23
C TYR A 443 -19.12 13.79 30.12
N LYS A 444 -19.56 12.98 31.09
CA LYS A 444 -19.42 11.52 31.04
C LYS A 444 -20.16 10.90 29.86
N GLU A 445 -21.42 11.29 29.63
CA GLU A 445 -22.22 10.78 28.50
C GLU A 445 -21.62 11.19 27.15
N MET A 446 -21.23 12.45 27.00
CA MET A 446 -20.53 12.90 25.80
C MET A 446 -19.20 12.17 25.58
N ASN A 447 -18.49 11.79 26.65
CA ASN A 447 -17.23 11.04 26.52
C ASN A 447 -17.46 9.58 26.14
N LYS A 448 -18.55 8.97 26.63
CA LYS A 448 -18.96 7.61 26.28
C LYS A 448 -19.27 7.50 24.78
N LEU A 449 -20.11 8.39 24.24
CA LEU A 449 -20.43 8.40 22.81
C LEU A 449 -19.18 8.55 21.93
N ARG A 450 -18.23 9.40 22.34
CA ARG A 450 -16.96 9.56 21.62
C ARG A 450 -16.08 8.33 21.65
N LEU A 451 -16.14 7.54 22.73
CA LEU A 451 -15.33 6.33 22.83
C LEU A 451 -15.69 5.31 21.75
N ASP A 452 -16.98 5.12 21.49
CA ASP A 452 -17.47 4.16 20.50
C ASP A 452 -17.05 4.58 19.08
N SER A 453 -17.19 5.87 18.75
CA SER A 453 -16.70 6.42 17.48
C SER A 453 -15.18 6.31 17.38
N LEU A 454 -14.44 6.68 18.44
CA LEU A 454 -12.98 6.62 18.46
C LEU A 454 -12.47 5.19 18.24
N ALA A 455 -13.07 4.20 18.90
CA ALA A 455 -12.70 2.80 18.75
C ALA A 455 -12.86 2.33 17.29
N THR A 456 -13.99 2.69 16.66
CA THR A 456 -14.27 2.37 15.25
C THR A 456 -13.23 2.97 14.32
N CYS A 457 -12.97 4.28 14.44
CA CYS A 457 -12.01 4.98 13.59
C CYS A 457 -10.57 4.47 13.75
N LEU A 458 -10.19 4.09 14.97
CA LEU A 458 -8.87 3.52 15.23
C LEU A 458 -8.68 2.14 14.61
N VAL A 459 -9.73 1.30 14.59
CA VAL A 459 -9.69 0.00 13.91
C VAL A 459 -9.58 0.16 12.39
N LEU A 460 -10.35 1.10 11.82
CA LEU A 460 -10.30 1.40 10.39
C LEU A 460 -8.94 1.95 9.98
N SER A 461 -8.42 2.96 10.68
CA SER A 461 -7.10 3.53 10.39
C SER A 461 -5.97 2.50 10.51
N ASP A 462 -5.97 1.63 11.52
CA ASP A 462 -4.99 0.54 11.62
C ASP A 462 -5.10 -0.45 10.45
N SER A 463 -6.31 -0.75 9.99
CA SER A 463 -6.55 -1.62 8.83
C SER A 463 -6.05 -0.99 7.53
N PHE A 464 -6.28 0.31 7.33
CA PHE A 464 -5.79 1.05 6.17
C PHE A 464 -4.26 1.13 6.15
N LEU A 465 -3.63 1.37 7.31
CA LEU A 465 -2.18 1.37 7.42
C LEU A 465 -1.59 -0.02 7.09
N MET A 466 -2.26 -1.09 7.51
CA MET A 466 -1.88 -2.46 7.14
C MET A 466 -2.04 -2.72 5.63
N GLY A 467 -3.11 -2.20 5.03
CA GLY A 467 -3.34 -2.24 3.57
C GLY A 467 -2.19 -1.58 2.81
N GLU A 468 -1.79 -0.38 3.24
CA GLU A 468 -0.64 0.31 2.65
C GLU A 468 0.66 -0.47 2.85
N ALA A 469 0.90 -1.00 4.06
CA ALA A 469 2.08 -1.80 4.34
C ALA A 469 2.17 -3.04 3.43
N LYS A 470 1.02 -3.67 3.12
CA LYS A 470 0.93 -4.78 2.16
C LYS A 470 1.25 -4.34 0.74
N ALA A 471 0.70 -3.20 0.30
CA ALA A 471 1.00 -2.65 -1.02
C ALA A 471 2.52 -2.38 -1.17
N ARG A 472 3.12 -1.70 -0.19
CA ARG A 472 4.56 -1.43 -0.19
C ARG A 472 5.40 -2.71 -0.19
N LEU A 473 4.97 -3.76 0.52
CA LEU A 473 5.63 -5.09 0.49
C LEU A 473 5.68 -5.69 -0.93
N GLN A 474 4.72 -5.34 -1.78
CA GLN A 474 4.67 -5.72 -3.19
C GLN A 474 5.44 -4.74 -4.09
N MET A 475 6.29 -3.88 -3.50
CA MET A 475 7.13 -2.87 -4.15
C MET A 475 6.39 -1.63 -4.66
N HIS A 476 5.10 -1.50 -4.36
CA HIS A 476 4.37 -0.28 -4.69
C HIS A 476 4.91 0.92 -3.90
N ASP A 477 5.00 2.07 -4.55
CA ASP A 477 5.43 3.34 -3.98
C ASP A 477 4.32 4.40 -4.02
N ASN A 478 4.66 5.65 -3.68
CA ASN A 478 3.67 6.72 -3.51
C ASN A 478 2.90 7.08 -4.79
N TYR A 479 3.35 6.60 -5.94
CA TYR A 479 2.75 6.91 -7.25
C TYR A 479 1.85 5.76 -7.75
N ASP A 480 1.89 4.60 -7.08
CA ASP A 480 1.01 3.48 -7.38
C ASP A 480 -0.37 3.64 -6.73
N ASP A 481 -1.41 3.29 -7.48
CA ASP A 481 -2.82 3.43 -7.08
C ASP A 481 -3.11 2.72 -5.74
N GLU A 482 -2.50 1.58 -5.48
CA GLU A 482 -2.67 0.84 -4.23
C GLU A 482 -2.22 1.66 -3.02
N VAL A 483 -1.05 2.30 -3.09
CA VAL A 483 -0.51 3.12 -1.99
C VAL A 483 -1.27 4.43 -1.89
N ILE A 484 -1.64 5.06 -3.01
CA ILE A 484 -2.46 6.27 -3.03
C ILE A 484 -3.80 6.01 -2.33
N LYS A 485 -4.50 4.93 -2.69
CA LYS A 485 -5.77 4.53 -2.09
C LYS A 485 -5.65 4.35 -0.57
N TRP A 486 -4.73 3.50 -0.12
CA TRP A 486 -4.63 3.19 1.31
C TRP A 486 -4.13 4.38 2.14
N SER A 487 -3.14 5.12 1.65
CA SER A 487 -2.60 6.27 2.37
C SER A 487 -3.62 7.41 2.47
N SER A 488 -4.46 7.62 1.45
CA SER A 488 -5.54 8.60 1.46
C SER A 488 -6.64 8.24 2.49
N LEU A 489 -7.07 6.98 2.50
CA LEU A 489 -8.03 6.46 3.49
C LEU A 489 -7.46 6.57 4.91
N TYR A 490 -6.20 6.17 5.10
CA TYR A 490 -5.53 6.30 6.40
C TYR A 490 -5.48 7.76 6.86
N LYS A 491 -5.04 8.70 6.01
CA LYS A 491 -4.94 10.12 6.37
C LYS A 491 -6.29 10.70 6.76
N THR A 492 -7.35 10.35 6.03
CA THR A 492 -8.71 10.81 6.31
C THR A 492 -9.18 10.27 7.66
N GLU A 493 -9.09 8.96 7.86
CA GLU A 493 -9.61 8.33 9.08
C GLU A 493 -8.79 8.68 10.32
N LYS A 494 -7.45 8.65 10.21
CA LYS A 494 -6.54 8.93 11.32
C LYS A 494 -6.54 10.41 11.70
N TYR A 495 -6.17 11.27 10.75
CA TYR A 495 -5.83 12.66 11.08
C TYR A 495 -7.07 13.56 11.16
N LYS A 496 -8.09 13.35 10.33
CA LYS A 496 -9.30 14.18 10.38
C LYS A 496 -10.25 13.73 11.50
N VAL A 497 -10.37 12.42 11.72
CA VAL A 497 -11.38 11.85 12.62
C VAL A 497 -10.79 11.34 13.93
N ALA A 498 -9.98 10.28 13.89
CA ALA A 498 -9.54 9.57 15.10
C ALA A 498 -8.72 10.45 16.05
N ASP A 499 -7.76 11.23 15.55
CA ASP A 499 -6.91 12.08 16.39
C ASP A 499 -7.69 13.25 17.01
N THR A 500 -8.67 13.77 16.27
CA THR A 500 -9.63 14.77 16.77
C THR A 500 -10.46 14.20 17.91
N LEU A 501 -11.04 13.00 17.72
CA LEU A 501 -11.81 12.31 18.74
C LEU A 501 -10.97 11.97 19.98
N HIS A 502 -9.74 11.49 19.80
CA HIS A 502 -8.81 11.25 20.91
C HIS A 502 -8.57 12.53 21.71
N LYS A 503 -8.25 13.63 21.03
CA LYS A 503 -8.00 14.93 21.67
C LYS A 503 -9.18 15.34 22.56
N TYR A 504 -10.40 15.33 22.01
CA TYR A 504 -11.60 15.67 22.78
C TYR A 504 -11.88 14.69 23.92
N TYR A 505 -11.66 13.39 23.69
CA TYR A 505 -11.82 12.37 24.73
C TYR A 505 -10.95 12.65 25.95
N VAL A 506 -9.67 12.93 25.71
CA VAL A 506 -8.70 13.23 26.76
C VAL A 506 -9.05 14.54 27.47
N THR A 507 -9.45 15.58 26.73
CA THR A 507 -9.91 16.84 27.33
C THR A 507 -11.11 16.60 28.25
N TYR A 508 -12.10 15.81 27.82
CA TYR A 508 -13.30 15.56 28.62
C TYR A 508 -13.00 14.69 29.83
N TYR A 509 -12.11 13.69 29.68
CA TYR A 509 -11.60 12.92 30.79
C TYR A 509 -10.97 13.81 31.87
N ASP A 510 -10.10 14.75 31.50
CA ASP A 510 -9.47 15.66 32.47
C ASP A 510 -10.49 16.60 33.10
N THR A 511 -11.43 17.15 32.32
CA THR A 511 -12.53 17.98 32.84
C THR A 511 -13.37 17.23 33.87
N ILE A 512 -13.77 15.98 33.59
CA ILE A 512 -14.54 15.15 34.53
C ILE A 512 -13.79 14.96 35.83
N VAL A 513 -12.48 14.65 35.76
CA VAL A 513 -11.65 14.46 36.96
C VAL A 513 -11.56 15.76 37.77
N ILE A 514 -11.25 16.89 37.12
CA ILE A 514 -11.11 18.19 37.80
C ILE A 514 -12.44 18.61 38.45
N ARG A 515 -13.55 18.52 37.72
CA ARG A 515 -14.88 18.86 38.24
C ARG A 515 -15.31 17.94 39.38
N SER A 516 -14.96 16.66 39.32
CA SER A 516 -15.20 15.72 40.44
C SER A 516 -14.40 16.11 41.69
N GLU A 517 -13.14 16.55 41.52
CA GLU A 517 -12.32 17.04 42.63
C GLU A 517 -12.86 18.36 43.23
N GLU A 518 -13.36 19.29 42.41
CA GLU A 518 -14.03 20.51 42.86
C GLU A 518 -15.30 20.19 43.65
N ARG A 519 -16.14 19.29 43.13
CA ARG A 519 -17.38 18.87 43.80
C ARG A 519 -17.10 18.21 45.16
N GLN A 520 -16.04 17.41 45.25
CA GLN A 520 -15.59 16.85 46.53
C GLN A 520 -15.20 17.93 47.56
N LYS A 521 -14.63 19.06 47.15
CA LYS A 521 -14.30 20.17 48.06
C LYS A 521 -15.57 20.82 48.63
N VAL A 522 -16.58 21.03 47.79
CA VAL A 522 -17.88 21.58 48.20
C VAL A 522 -18.58 20.63 49.17
N LYS A 523 -18.57 19.31 48.89
CA LYS A 523 -19.08 18.30 49.84
C LYS A 523 -18.36 18.34 51.18
N ALA A 524 -17.03 18.52 51.19
CA ALA A 524 -16.29 18.64 52.45
C ALA A 524 -16.75 19.85 53.27
N MET A 525 -16.97 21.01 52.64
CA MET A 525 -17.53 22.20 53.29
C MET A 525 -18.93 21.95 53.86
N GLN A 526 -19.79 21.24 53.13
CA GLN A 526 -21.12 20.85 53.60
C GLN A 526 -21.03 19.95 54.83
N LEU A 527 -20.18 18.91 54.78
CA LEU A 527 -19.98 17.99 55.90
C LEU A 527 -19.40 18.71 57.14
N ASP A 528 -18.56 19.71 56.95
CA ASP A 528 -18.03 20.52 58.06
C ASP A 528 -19.12 21.42 58.68
N ALA A 529 -20.06 21.93 57.87
CA ALA A 529 -21.21 22.70 58.35
C ALA A 529 -22.17 21.85 59.19
N TYR A 530 -22.53 20.65 58.72
CA TYR A 530 -23.33 19.70 59.51
C TYR A 530 -22.66 19.32 60.83
N LYS A 531 -21.36 19.02 60.81
CA LYS A 531 -20.60 18.69 62.03
C LYS A 531 -20.63 19.83 63.05
N LYS A 532 -20.52 21.07 62.60
CA LYS A 532 -20.64 22.26 63.47
C LYS A 532 -22.06 22.43 64.02
N ASN A 533 -23.10 22.22 63.20
CA ASN A 533 -24.49 22.23 63.67
C ASN A 533 -24.73 21.19 64.76
N ILE A 534 -24.28 19.94 64.57
CA ILE A 534 -24.38 18.89 65.59
C ILE A 534 -23.72 19.34 66.90
N SER A 535 -22.49 19.87 66.84
CA SER A 535 -21.77 20.36 68.02
C SER A 535 -22.48 21.53 68.72
N ASP A 536 -23.04 22.45 67.96
CA ASP A 536 -23.73 23.63 68.50
C ASP A 536 -25.11 23.27 69.09
N ILE A 537 -25.82 22.30 68.50
CA ILE A 537 -27.06 21.74 69.08
C ILE A 537 -26.76 20.99 70.38
N GLU A 538 -25.68 20.19 70.45
CA GLU A 538 -25.26 19.54 71.70
C GLU A 538 -24.91 20.56 72.79
N LYS A 539 -24.27 21.68 72.41
CA LYS A 539 -23.97 22.78 73.32
C LYS A 539 -25.23 23.50 73.79
N TYR A 540 -26.17 23.74 72.87
CA TYR A 540 -27.48 24.32 73.18
C TYR A 540 -28.23 23.46 74.21
N ALA A 541 -28.31 22.15 73.97
CA ALA A 541 -28.99 21.19 74.84
C ALA A 541 -28.41 21.15 76.27
N LYS A 542 -27.10 21.35 76.44
CA LYS A 542 -26.48 21.43 77.77
C LYS A 542 -26.84 22.70 78.53
N TRP A 543 -26.99 23.82 77.82
CA TRP A 543 -27.21 25.15 78.42
C TRP A 543 -28.68 25.49 78.62
N ASN A 544 -29.59 24.83 77.92
CA ASN A 544 -31.03 25.05 78.07
C ASN A 544 -31.79 23.73 77.90
N THR A 545 -32.34 23.24 79.00
CA THR A 545 -33.11 21.98 79.07
C THR A 545 -34.62 22.18 78.90
N SER A 546 -35.12 23.42 78.89
CA SER A 546 -36.55 23.73 78.84
C SER A 546 -37.05 24.14 77.45
N ASP A 547 -36.20 24.70 76.59
CA ASP A 547 -36.53 25.02 75.18
C ASP A 547 -36.02 23.91 74.24
N THR A 548 -36.96 23.16 73.64
CA THR A 548 -36.65 22.01 72.78
C THR A 548 -36.60 22.33 71.28
N ALA A 549 -36.95 23.54 70.84
CA ALA A 549 -37.18 23.84 69.42
C ALA A 549 -35.96 23.57 68.51
N ILE A 550 -34.74 23.71 69.06
CA ILE A 550 -33.48 23.42 68.36
C ILE A 550 -33.01 21.99 68.60
N THR A 551 -33.25 21.45 69.79
CA THR A 551 -32.80 20.11 70.18
C THR A 551 -33.63 19.00 69.54
N ASP A 552 -34.91 19.25 69.26
CA ASP A 552 -35.80 18.32 68.56
C ASP A 552 -35.30 18.00 67.13
N LYS A 553 -34.56 18.93 66.52
CA LYS A 553 -33.93 18.73 65.20
C LYS A 553 -32.68 17.85 65.23
N TYR A 554 -32.15 17.50 66.41
CA TYR A 554 -30.84 16.84 66.52
C TYR A 554 -30.77 15.52 65.77
N ALA A 555 -31.77 14.64 65.98
CA ALA A 555 -31.78 13.33 65.36
C ALA A 555 -31.78 13.43 63.83
N ASP A 556 -32.58 14.34 63.28
CA ASP A 556 -32.68 14.58 61.84
C ASP A 556 -31.39 15.14 61.25
N VAL A 557 -30.74 16.08 61.95
CA VAL A 557 -29.45 16.65 61.52
C VAL A 557 -28.35 15.57 61.53
N VAL A 558 -28.32 14.70 62.55
CA VAL A 558 -27.36 13.58 62.62
C VAL A 558 -27.62 12.55 61.52
N ASN A 559 -28.88 12.16 61.30
CA ASN A 559 -29.24 11.21 60.25
C ASN A 559 -28.90 11.76 58.86
N THR A 560 -29.27 13.01 58.58
CA THR A 560 -28.92 13.70 57.33
C THR A 560 -27.41 13.76 57.15
N TYR A 561 -26.65 14.04 58.22
CA TYR A 561 -25.19 14.06 58.15
C TYR A 561 -24.61 12.69 57.76
N ILE A 562 -25.13 11.60 58.32
CA ILE A 562 -24.74 10.22 57.98
C ILE A 562 -25.03 9.92 56.51
N GLU A 563 -26.23 10.27 56.02
CA GLU A 563 -26.62 10.09 54.62
C GLU A 563 -25.71 10.87 53.67
N ARG A 564 -25.36 12.12 54.01
CA ARG A 564 -24.44 12.94 53.21
C ARG A 564 -23.02 12.37 53.20
N ILE A 565 -22.55 11.78 54.30
CA ILE A 565 -21.30 11.03 54.34
C ILE A 565 -21.35 9.85 53.36
N ASP A 566 -22.42 9.05 53.40
CA ASP A 566 -22.58 7.89 52.52
C ASP A 566 -22.67 8.26 51.05
N SER A 567 -23.46 9.29 50.72
CA SER A 567 -23.55 9.86 49.39
C SER A 567 -22.19 10.34 48.87
N ASN A 568 -21.39 11.01 49.71
CA ASN A 568 -20.04 11.43 49.35
C ASN A 568 -19.11 10.23 49.09
N CYS A 569 -19.16 9.23 49.96
CA CYS A 569 -18.36 8.02 49.82
C CYS A 569 -18.71 7.22 48.57
N LYS A 570 -20.00 7.05 48.25
CA LYS A 570 -20.47 6.41 47.02
C LYS A 570 -19.91 7.10 45.78
N GLU A 571 -19.99 8.42 45.72
CA GLU A 571 -19.46 9.20 44.59
C GLU A 571 -17.94 9.09 44.47
N MET A 572 -17.20 9.05 45.58
CA MET A 572 -15.75 8.84 45.55
C MET A 572 -15.41 7.47 44.94
N LEU A 573 -16.20 6.43 45.22
CA LEU A 573 -16.05 5.11 44.60
C LEU A 573 -16.39 5.15 43.11
N GLU A 574 -17.46 5.82 42.70
CA GLU A 574 -17.84 5.99 41.28
C GLU A 574 -16.76 6.74 40.49
N THR A 575 -16.22 7.82 41.06
CA THR A 575 -15.11 8.59 40.47
C THR A 575 -13.87 7.71 40.32
N THR A 576 -13.56 6.92 41.34
CA THR A 576 -12.44 5.96 41.32
C THR A 576 -12.64 4.89 40.24
N ALA A 577 -13.85 4.35 40.11
CA ALA A 577 -14.21 3.38 39.09
C ALA A 577 -14.07 3.96 37.68
N TYR A 578 -14.55 5.19 37.45
CA TYR A 578 -14.39 5.90 36.18
C TYR A 578 -12.91 6.07 35.80
N ILE A 579 -12.09 6.58 36.73
CA ILE A 579 -10.65 6.78 36.51
C ILE A 579 -9.95 5.44 36.23
N LYS A 580 -10.24 4.40 37.03
CA LYS A 580 -9.65 3.06 36.85
C LYS A 580 -10.11 2.38 35.55
N GLY A 581 -11.36 2.55 35.16
CA GLY A 581 -11.89 2.03 33.89
C GLY A 581 -11.13 2.59 32.68
N ASN A 582 -10.87 3.89 32.70
CA ASN A 582 -10.08 4.59 31.68
C ASN A 582 -8.61 4.13 31.60
N LYS A 583 -8.03 3.61 32.69
CA LYS A 583 -6.67 3.05 32.68
C LYS A 583 -6.50 1.95 31.61
N LYS A 584 -7.50 1.07 31.48
CA LYS A 584 -7.48 -0.03 30.48
C LYS A 584 -7.56 0.51 29.05
N LEU A 585 -8.34 1.56 28.85
CA LEU A 585 -8.41 2.25 27.57
C LEU A 585 -7.07 2.86 27.17
N PHE A 586 -6.46 3.66 28.05
CA PHE A 586 -5.15 4.27 27.77
C PHE A 586 -4.05 3.25 27.52
N TYR A 587 -4.08 2.12 28.22
CA TYR A 587 -3.18 0.99 27.92
C TYR A 587 -3.40 0.43 26.49
N SER A 588 -4.66 0.29 26.08
CA SER A 588 -5.02 -0.21 24.75
C SER A 588 -4.61 0.76 23.65
N LEU A 589 -4.80 2.07 23.87
CA LEU A 589 -4.34 3.13 22.97
C LEU A 589 -2.81 3.13 22.84
N GLU A 590 -2.08 3.06 23.96
CA GLU A 590 -0.61 2.97 23.92
C GLU A 590 -0.14 1.76 23.08
N LYS A 591 -0.76 0.60 23.29
CA LYS A 591 -0.45 -0.63 22.55
C LYS A 591 -0.72 -0.48 21.06
N LEU A 592 -1.84 0.15 20.70
CA LEU A 592 -2.20 0.42 19.30
C LEU A 592 -1.15 1.30 18.62
N TYR A 593 -0.84 2.47 19.19
CA TYR A 593 0.15 3.39 18.60
C TYR A 593 1.54 2.75 18.51
N LYS A 594 1.95 1.99 19.53
CA LYS A 594 3.20 1.20 19.46
C LYS A 594 3.20 0.17 18.33
N ARG A 595 2.05 -0.46 18.05
CA ARG A 595 1.91 -1.39 16.92
C ARG A 595 1.99 -0.64 15.59
N GLN A 596 1.35 0.51 15.45
CA GLN A 596 1.45 1.36 14.25
C GLN A 596 2.91 1.78 13.99
N LEU A 597 3.66 2.19 15.03
CA LEU A 597 5.09 2.48 14.92
C LEU A 597 5.91 1.30 14.37
N VAL A 598 5.56 0.06 14.76
CA VAL A 598 6.19 -1.15 14.23
C VAL A 598 5.86 -1.33 12.75
N ILE A 599 4.59 -1.17 12.36
CA ILE A 599 4.14 -1.23 10.95
C ILE A 599 4.86 -0.19 10.09
N VAL A 600 4.96 1.07 10.55
CA VAL A 600 5.66 2.11 9.79
C VAL A 600 7.17 1.88 9.77
N GLY A 601 7.75 1.35 10.84
CA GLY A 601 9.16 0.92 10.85
C GLY A 601 9.44 -0.13 9.76
N TYR A 602 8.49 -1.03 9.53
CA TYR A 602 8.51 -1.98 8.44
C TYR A 602 8.39 -1.31 7.08
N MET A 603 7.38 -0.47 6.86
CA MET A 603 7.22 0.29 5.61
C MET A 603 8.51 1.06 5.24
N SER A 604 9.16 1.71 6.21
CA SER A 604 10.42 2.44 5.97
C SER A 604 11.56 1.53 5.49
N ASN A 605 11.64 0.31 6.02
CA ASN A 605 12.66 -0.65 5.62
C ASN A 605 12.40 -1.18 4.21
N VAL A 606 11.14 -1.42 3.83
CA VAL A 606 10.79 -1.79 2.45
C VAL A 606 11.21 -0.70 1.49
N GLU A 607 10.85 0.53 1.81
CA GLU A 607 11.10 1.69 0.96
C GLU A 607 12.60 1.88 0.69
N GLU A 608 13.46 1.65 1.69
CA GLU A 608 14.91 1.65 1.50
C GLU A 608 15.41 0.54 0.58
N ILE A 609 14.79 -0.62 0.62
CA ILE A 609 15.15 -1.74 -0.25
C ILE A 609 14.65 -1.46 -1.67
N ARG A 610 13.41 -0.99 -1.81
CA ARG A 610 12.80 -0.58 -3.08
C ARG A 610 13.68 0.44 -3.80
N LYS A 611 14.06 1.52 -3.11
CA LYS A 611 15.00 2.54 -3.60
C LYS A 611 16.30 1.94 -4.14
N LYS A 612 16.91 1.01 -3.40
CA LYS A 612 18.18 0.37 -3.79
C LYS A 612 18.01 -0.55 -5.00
N LEU A 613 16.92 -1.31 -5.05
CA LEU A 613 16.60 -2.19 -6.17
C LEU A 613 16.30 -1.40 -7.44
N GLU A 614 15.57 -0.30 -7.32
CA GLU A 614 15.26 0.58 -8.45
C GLU A 614 16.55 1.23 -8.96
N LEU A 615 17.39 1.76 -8.06
CA LEU A 615 18.69 2.31 -8.46
C LEU A 615 19.56 1.25 -9.14
N GLY A 616 19.60 0.03 -8.61
CA GLY A 616 20.31 -1.08 -9.25
C GLY A 616 19.78 -1.39 -10.66
N THR A 617 18.47 -1.35 -10.84
CA THR A 617 17.81 -1.59 -12.14
C THR A 617 18.12 -0.46 -13.12
N ILE A 618 18.04 0.81 -12.69
CA ILE A 618 18.42 1.98 -13.47
C ILE A 618 19.88 1.87 -13.94
N LEU A 619 20.80 1.51 -13.04
CA LEU A 619 22.21 1.35 -13.38
C LEU A 619 22.48 0.17 -14.32
N ALA A 620 21.75 -0.94 -14.15
CA ALA A 620 21.84 -2.09 -15.04
C ALA A 620 21.35 -1.76 -16.46
N LYS A 621 20.20 -1.07 -16.57
CA LYS A 621 19.69 -0.55 -17.85
C LYS A 621 20.68 0.43 -18.49
N GLN A 622 21.22 1.37 -17.72
CA GLN A 622 22.24 2.32 -18.21
C GLN A 622 23.47 1.59 -18.76
N SER A 623 23.98 0.61 -18.01
CA SER A 623 25.12 -0.18 -18.46
C SER A 623 24.80 -0.97 -19.73
N MET A 624 23.59 -1.51 -19.85
CA MET A 624 23.15 -2.26 -21.03
C MET A 624 23.12 -1.36 -22.26
N ASP A 625 22.46 -0.20 -22.19
CA ASP A 625 22.37 0.77 -23.29
C ASP A 625 23.74 1.25 -23.75
N VAL A 626 24.61 1.60 -22.81
CA VAL A 626 25.98 2.05 -23.12
C VAL A 626 26.80 0.94 -23.77
N ASN A 627 26.68 -0.29 -23.27
CA ASN A 627 27.42 -1.44 -23.82
C ASN A 627 26.94 -1.80 -25.21
N GLU A 628 25.63 -1.82 -25.44
CA GLU A 628 25.05 -2.11 -26.75
C GLU A 628 25.38 -1.05 -27.78
N ASN A 629 25.27 0.24 -27.42
CA ASN A 629 25.69 1.34 -28.29
C ASN A 629 27.17 1.22 -28.68
N LYS A 630 28.04 0.82 -27.73
CA LYS A 630 29.45 0.53 -27.99
C LYS A 630 29.64 -0.69 -28.91
N GLN A 631 28.85 -1.75 -28.73
CA GLN A 631 28.91 -2.94 -29.59
C GLN A 631 28.49 -2.60 -31.02
N GLN A 632 27.40 -1.85 -31.20
CA GLN A 632 26.95 -1.37 -32.52
C GLN A 632 28.02 -0.51 -33.18
N ALA A 633 28.61 0.46 -32.46
CA ALA A 633 29.72 1.26 -32.98
C ALA A 633 30.93 0.40 -33.40
N THR A 634 31.23 -0.66 -32.63
CA THR A 634 32.31 -1.59 -32.95
C THR A 634 31.98 -2.44 -34.18
N SER A 635 30.73 -2.88 -34.31
CA SER A 635 30.24 -3.64 -35.47
C SER A 635 30.34 -2.84 -36.76
N VAL A 636 29.87 -1.58 -36.75
CA VAL A 636 29.98 -0.65 -37.90
C VAL A 636 31.45 -0.44 -38.28
N LYS A 637 32.33 -0.16 -37.32
CA LYS A 637 33.78 -0.05 -37.59
C LYS A 637 34.39 -1.34 -38.13
N GLY A 638 33.91 -2.49 -37.66
CA GLY A 638 34.31 -3.80 -38.18
C GLY A 638 33.86 -4.02 -39.62
N ALA A 639 32.64 -3.61 -39.97
CA ALA A 639 32.11 -3.65 -41.33
C ALA A 639 32.94 -2.76 -42.27
N ILE A 640 33.25 -1.52 -41.86
CA ILE A 640 34.13 -0.62 -42.62
C ILE A 640 35.49 -1.28 -42.90
N LYS A 641 36.12 -1.88 -41.88
CA LYS A 641 37.41 -2.56 -42.05
C LYS A 641 37.34 -3.80 -42.95
N ARG A 642 36.27 -4.61 -42.83
CA ARG A 642 36.07 -5.77 -43.71
C ARG A 642 35.90 -5.32 -45.15
N MET A 643 35.14 -4.25 -45.36
CA MET A 643 35.04 -3.60 -46.64
C MET A 643 36.43 -3.17 -47.14
N GLU A 644 37.16 -2.30 -46.45
CA GLU A 644 38.50 -1.85 -46.90
C GLU A 644 39.46 -3.00 -47.26
N LYS A 645 39.33 -4.17 -46.62
CA LYS A 645 40.10 -5.37 -46.96
C LYS A 645 39.64 -6.08 -48.23
N VAL A 646 38.34 -6.09 -48.53
CA VAL A 646 37.78 -6.69 -49.77
C VAL A 646 38.08 -5.85 -51.00
N TYR A 647 38.18 -4.53 -50.86
CA TYR A 647 38.49 -3.61 -51.96
C TYR A 647 39.97 -3.62 -52.37
N LYS A 648 40.87 -3.93 -51.43
CA LYS A 648 42.31 -4.12 -51.69
C LYS A 648 42.57 -5.51 -52.23
#